data_AF-A0AAP5TC06-F1
#
_entry.id   AF-A0AAP5TC06-F1
#
_cell.length_a   1.000
_cell.length_b   1.000
_cell.length_c   1.000
_cell.angle_alpha   90.00
_cell.angle_beta   90.00
_cell.angle_gamma   90.00
#
_symmetry.space_group_name_H-M   'P 1'
#
loop_
_entity.id
_entity.type
_entity.pdbx_description
1 polymer ?
#
loop_
_entity_poly.entity_id
_entity_poly.type
_entity_poly.pdbx_seq_one_letter_code
_entity_poly.pdbx_strand_id
1 'polypeptide(L)'
;MIISNFAISLVQTDDQLKISVANEETKLTKLFISPVYSEKKLQTLDPVHENEFCIDLKKLIKDLNQQQINSNKLDIQVLNDYVSASVLDDEKNLEIQPVRLNLKKADLRVENLHAYSYGTDFITPYITRNGFLAFSFNAAVPDSTYVRQETISSFSIDNESINISGNVTTNFLKVKKISIDFYLRSIDNTRQLPGKLEFLSTNKNLTRNRYNFSFHISKAELADTVENIDYIRDVLDFDISVEVEGYNEILEHRLGRPRAAVKQSLRGNMILKTADFNVELTPYFTLKGNNLAMYCNVFNDEAIATYKKVLEKKLSKEDNVWLIGEKSNKAQDNGYFFFKYLRKNHPEINAYYVIDEISLDRRNFETMDHVVAFNSAEHFRVAYSAKVICGTHDYKILLPTINRDFLKLIKAKIVFLQHGVLGTKNLVDINGRMFDTFYADVFVTSSTREKNIVVNDLKYPADSVLVSGLPRFDRLFLKGTKVKKQILIIPTWRDWLRDDETFKKSNYLSIYNSLINHSYFHELANEGYKILFCLHPNAQQFLHYFDIPDYVIPISQGEAMVQDLIKESCLMLTDYSSVGIDFSFLDKPVIYYEFDQVRFLGKKGSHLNLEHDLPGDVVYSEDQVIESLRRAHQRDFKISEINKEKSGKFLLKKDLNNSERVFEGIQSIGKETTFERLRYGFVFNKAFNRFRKSRHYFKIMQFVYSFMKVFCRIKPKQVIFESGIGKQYSDSPKQIYQKMLTDPFFEGYKFIWIYNGYDIEKDDRLKIIKRFSWEYFYYLATSEYWVNNQNFPYYIHKPKHTTFLQTWHGTPLKKMMNDVDSFSDKDAGYVPRMNKVNAQWDYLVSPSHYATERFESAFLPKAKILEVGYPRNDVFFLSDNEKGEILRQLRNMWGINNKKVILYAPTFRDDDKTSAGKQDFKLNLNIEAMYKALHEDYVVLFRQHAIVKTKLYIPDYFKDFFIDVSKFSDVQQLYLLADMCVTDYSSVMFDYAITKKPLLFYTYDYEDYKENLRGFYIDFEAEAPGPLLYDTDQLIDAVQHIDQVEKNYESKYQQFYNKYGYIENGTSTKKVIDAVWKNAE
;
A
#
# COMPACT_ATOMS: atom_id res chain seq x y z
N MET A 1 22.24 28.69 13.05
CA MET A 1 23.45 29.43 12.65
C MET A 1 24.36 28.54 11.81
N ILE A 2 24.96 29.07 10.76
CA ILE A 2 25.82 28.35 9.82
C ILE A 2 27.27 28.54 10.27
N ILE A 3 27.83 27.56 10.95
CA ILE A 3 29.28 27.46 11.13
C ILE A 3 29.83 26.92 9.79
N SER A 4 30.79 27.60 9.19
CA SER A 4 31.51 27.15 7.99
C SER A 4 33.00 27.12 8.32
N ASN A 5 33.70 26.05 7.90
CA ASN A 5 35.14 25.79 8.08
C ASN A 5 35.57 25.29 9.48
N PHE A 6 35.08 24.13 9.91
CA PHE A 6 35.64 23.39 11.05
C PHE A 6 35.99 21.96 10.62
N ALA A 7 37.07 21.41 11.17
CA ALA A 7 37.45 20.01 10.95
C ALA A 7 36.96 19.16 12.12
N ILE A 8 36.42 17.96 11.83
CA ILE A 8 35.94 17.02 12.84
C ILE A 8 36.63 15.69 12.65
N SER A 9 37.17 15.14 13.73
CA SER A 9 37.71 13.80 13.78
C SER A 9 36.85 12.91 14.68
N LEU A 10 36.43 11.77 14.14
CA LEU A 10 35.74 10.70 14.86
C LEU A 10 36.65 9.48 14.86
N VAL A 11 37.14 9.07 16.02
CA VAL A 11 38.05 7.92 16.16
C VAL A 11 37.47 7.00 17.21
N GLN A 12 37.08 5.79 16.80
CA GLN A 12 36.66 4.76 17.74
C GLN A 12 37.83 3.81 18.01
N THR A 13 38.14 3.63 19.30
CA THR A 13 38.93 2.53 19.84
C THR A 13 37.97 1.55 20.51
N ASP A 14 38.30 0.26 20.61
CA ASP A 14 37.46 -0.83 21.15
C ASP A 14 36.15 -0.38 21.85
N ASP A 15 36.23 0.16 23.07
CA ASP A 15 35.08 0.58 23.88
C ASP A 15 34.87 2.11 24.01
N GLN A 16 35.62 2.93 23.27
CA GLN A 16 35.57 4.39 23.36
C GLN A 16 35.45 5.08 21.99
N LEU A 17 34.55 6.07 21.89
CA LEU A 17 34.45 6.98 20.74
C LEU A 17 34.99 8.36 21.11
N LYS A 18 36.10 8.75 20.49
CA LYS A 18 36.71 10.08 20.61
C LYS A 18 36.21 11.00 19.49
N ILE A 19 35.77 12.21 19.88
CA ILE A 19 35.26 13.26 19.00
C ILE A 19 36.11 14.50 19.21
N SER A 20 36.86 14.93 18.20
CA SER A 20 37.67 16.16 18.24
C SER A 20 37.14 17.16 17.21
N VAL A 21 36.94 18.41 17.61
CA VAL A 21 36.47 19.49 16.72
C VAL A 21 37.53 20.59 16.67
N ALA A 22 38.20 20.74 15.53
CA ALA A 22 39.15 21.82 15.32
C ALA A 22 38.44 23.02 14.66
N ASN A 23 38.30 24.10 15.43
CA ASN A 23 37.80 25.39 14.96
C ASN A 23 38.49 26.53 15.74
N GLU A 24 39.02 27.53 15.04
CA GLU A 24 39.68 28.70 15.66
C GLU A 24 38.67 29.64 16.35
N GLU A 25 37.39 29.58 16.00
CA GLU A 25 36.36 30.54 16.46
C GLU A 25 35.30 29.93 17.39
N THR A 26 35.32 28.62 17.67
CA THR A 26 34.19 27.96 18.35
C THR A 26 34.65 27.02 19.47
N LYS A 27 34.14 27.25 20.68
CA LYS A 27 34.37 26.41 21.85
C LYS A 27 33.13 25.57 22.15
N LEU A 28 33.30 24.25 22.14
CA LEU A 28 32.29 23.29 22.55
C LEU A 28 32.50 22.98 24.03
N THR A 29 31.51 23.32 24.85
CA THR A 29 31.62 23.21 26.31
C THR A 29 31.01 21.95 26.89
N LYS A 30 29.97 21.40 26.27
CA LYS A 30 29.33 20.15 26.72
C LYS A 30 28.78 19.33 25.56
N LEU A 31 28.79 18.01 25.73
CA LEU A 31 28.14 17.05 24.83
C LEU A 31 27.03 16.32 25.60
N PHE A 32 25.83 16.30 25.01
CA PHE A 32 24.67 15.60 25.53
C PHE A 32 24.32 14.42 24.62
N ILE A 33 24.08 13.27 25.23
CA ILE A 33 23.50 12.10 24.55
C ILE A 33 22.07 11.96 25.06
N SER A 34 21.10 11.86 24.15
CA SER A 34 19.70 11.67 24.52
C SER A 34 18.97 10.77 23.53
N PRO A 35 17.91 10.08 23.94
CA PRO A 35 17.01 9.41 23.01
C PRO A 35 16.38 10.44 22.06
N VAL A 36 16.19 10.08 20.79
CA VAL A 36 15.70 10.99 19.73
C VAL A 36 14.31 11.60 20.02
N TYR A 37 13.57 11.02 20.97
CA TYR A 37 12.19 11.39 21.33
C TYR A 37 11.99 11.61 22.83
N SER A 38 13.06 11.87 23.58
CA SER A 38 12.97 12.17 25.01
C SER A 38 13.75 13.43 25.34
N GLU A 39 13.18 14.28 26.20
CA GLU A 39 13.91 15.40 26.81
C GLU A 39 14.90 14.91 27.90
N LYS A 40 14.84 13.63 28.28
CA LYS A 40 15.79 13.04 29.23
C LYS A 40 17.18 12.97 28.61
N LYS A 41 18.11 13.68 29.24
CA LYS A 41 19.55 13.61 28.94
C LYS A 41 20.11 12.34 29.61
N LEU A 42 20.62 11.41 28.80
CA LEU A 42 21.25 10.16 29.28
C LEU A 42 22.59 10.45 29.93
N GLN A 43 23.42 11.21 29.21
CA GLN A 43 24.77 11.52 29.64
C GLN A 43 25.11 12.96 29.24
N THR A 44 25.77 13.66 30.16
CA THR A 44 26.45 14.93 29.91
C THR A 44 27.94 14.67 30.03
N LEU A 45 28.69 15.03 28.99
CA LEU A 45 30.13 14.85 28.92
C LEU A 45 30.81 16.22 28.84
N ASP A 46 31.76 16.44 29.74
CA ASP A 46 32.68 17.55 29.70
C ASP A 46 33.87 17.20 28.77
N PRO A 47 34.48 18.21 28.11
CA PRO A 47 35.61 17.97 27.22
C PRO A 47 36.84 17.47 28.00
N VAL A 48 37.54 16.47 27.45
CA VAL A 48 38.78 15.91 28.00
C VAL A 48 39.96 16.86 27.72
N HIS A 49 39.95 17.48 26.55
CA HIS A 49 40.80 18.60 26.14
C HIS A 49 39.94 19.60 25.36
N GLU A 50 40.45 20.81 25.08
CA GLU A 50 39.66 21.82 24.35
C GLU A 50 39.07 21.26 23.05
N ASN A 51 37.73 21.30 22.94
CA ASN A 51 36.95 20.74 21.84
C ASN A 51 37.10 19.23 21.58
N GLU A 52 37.51 18.46 22.58
CA GLU A 52 37.67 17.01 22.50
C GLU A 52 36.81 16.28 23.54
N PHE A 53 35.99 15.34 23.09
CA PHE A 53 35.10 14.54 23.93
C PHE A 53 35.41 13.05 23.77
N CYS A 54 35.27 12.27 24.86
CA CYS A 54 35.38 10.82 24.83
C CYS A 54 34.10 10.20 25.38
N ILE A 55 33.51 9.27 24.62
CA ILE A 55 32.29 8.55 24.97
C ILE A 55 32.66 7.09 25.27
N ASP A 56 32.43 6.64 26.50
CA ASP A 56 32.54 5.24 26.90
C ASP A 56 31.28 4.48 26.48
N LEU A 57 31.41 3.61 25.47
CA LEU A 57 30.30 2.88 24.86
C LEU A 57 29.73 1.81 25.81
N LYS A 58 30.57 1.22 26.65
CA LYS A 58 30.15 0.23 27.65
C LYS A 58 29.32 0.89 28.75
N LYS A 59 29.74 2.06 29.22
CA LYS A 59 28.95 2.85 30.16
C LYS A 59 27.63 3.27 29.54
N LEU A 60 27.63 3.71 28.29
CA LEU A 60 26.40 4.11 27.60
C LEU A 60 25.39 2.95 27.48
N ILE A 61 25.84 1.73 27.16
CA ILE A 61 24.98 0.53 27.17
C ILE A 61 24.40 0.27 28.57
N LYS A 62 25.22 0.37 29.62
CA LYS A 62 24.76 0.18 31.00
C LYS A 62 23.72 1.22 31.41
N ASP A 63 23.94 2.49 31.06
CA ASP A 63 23.02 3.59 31.39
C ASP A 63 21.66 3.41 30.66
N LEU A 64 21.68 2.97 29.40
CA LEU A 64 20.46 2.63 28.64
C LEU A 64 19.66 1.51 29.29
N ASN A 65 20.35 0.44 29.70
CA ASN A 65 19.74 -0.72 30.35
C ASN A 65 19.20 -0.37 31.74
N GLN A 66 19.94 0.40 32.55
CA GLN A 66 19.50 0.83 33.87
C GLN A 66 18.26 1.73 33.81
N GLN A 67 18.19 2.61 32.82
CA GLN A 67 17.06 3.54 32.65
C GLN A 67 15.88 2.93 31.88
N GLN A 68 15.96 1.64 31.50
CA GLN A 68 14.95 0.93 30.71
C GLN A 68 14.52 1.68 29.44
N ILE A 69 15.48 2.32 28.75
CA ILE A 69 15.19 3.12 27.57
C ILE A 69 15.04 2.21 26.35
N ASN A 70 13.80 2.01 25.92
CA ASN A 70 13.44 1.27 24.70
C ASN A 70 13.58 2.13 23.43
N SER A 71 14.70 2.82 23.28
CA SER A 71 14.99 3.63 22.09
C SER A 71 16.18 3.09 21.32
N ASN A 72 15.92 2.63 20.10
CA ASN A 72 16.97 2.08 19.23
C ASN A 72 17.86 3.15 18.61
N LYS A 73 17.60 4.45 18.88
CA LYS A 73 18.35 5.55 18.29
C LYS A 73 18.58 6.68 19.30
N LEU A 74 19.84 7.06 19.45
CA LEU A 74 20.27 8.16 20.31
C LEU A 74 20.82 9.28 19.45
N ASP A 75 20.45 10.51 19.79
CA ASP A 75 20.99 11.72 19.18
C ASP A 75 22.11 12.30 20.06
N ILE A 76 23.09 12.89 19.39
CA ILE A 76 24.15 13.67 20.03
C ILE A 76 23.89 15.15 19.79
N GLN A 77 23.90 15.92 20.87
CA GLN A 77 23.73 17.36 20.84
C GLN A 77 24.92 18.01 21.56
N VAL A 78 25.35 19.16 21.09
CA VAL A 78 26.48 19.90 21.65
C VAL A 78 26.04 21.29 22.10
N LEU A 79 26.59 21.76 23.21
CA LEU A 79 26.49 23.15 23.63
C LEU A 79 27.66 23.94 23.02
N ASN A 80 27.35 25.11 22.46
CA ASN A 80 28.34 26.01 21.90
C ASN A 80 28.22 27.38 22.57
N ASP A 81 29.35 28.00 22.91
CA ASP A 81 29.41 29.29 23.61
C ASP A 81 29.04 30.50 22.70
N TYR A 82 28.79 30.29 21.41
CA TYR A 82 28.46 31.34 20.44
C TYR A 82 26.97 31.78 20.46
N VAL A 83 26.42 32.05 21.65
CA VAL A 83 25.33 33.03 21.77
C VAL A 83 25.99 34.35 22.10
N SER A 84 26.00 35.22 21.10
CA SER A 84 26.71 36.49 21.05
C SER A 84 26.48 37.38 22.28
N ALA A 85 27.58 37.96 22.75
CA ALA A 85 27.67 39.20 23.53
C ALA A 85 27.11 40.44 22.79
N SER A 86 26.03 40.27 22.00
CA SER A 86 25.35 41.35 21.26
C SER A 86 23.85 41.46 21.58
N VAL A 87 23.42 40.93 22.72
CA VAL A 87 22.17 41.34 23.38
C VAL A 87 22.49 41.50 24.87
N LEU A 88 23.22 42.57 25.18
CA LEU A 88 23.19 43.17 26.51
C LEU A 88 22.05 44.19 26.48
N ASP A 89 20.83 43.71 26.67
CA ASP A 89 19.79 44.49 27.34
C ASP A 89 18.65 43.55 27.76
N ASP A 90 18.34 43.65 29.05
CA ASP A 90 17.22 43.13 29.82
C ASP A 90 17.11 41.62 30.10
N GLU A 91 16.83 41.36 31.39
CA GLU A 91 16.64 40.10 32.09
C GLU A 91 15.62 39.15 31.44
N LYS A 92 16.01 38.48 30.35
CA LYS A 92 15.35 37.25 29.88
C LYS A 92 16.30 36.08 30.05
N ASN A 93 15.86 35.06 30.79
CA ASN A 93 16.49 33.74 30.86
C ASN A 93 16.78 33.21 29.44
N LEU A 94 18.02 33.38 28.97
CA LEU A 94 18.50 32.80 27.73
C LEU A 94 18.68 31.30 27.96
N GLU A 95 17.66 30.52 27.61
CA GLU A 95 17.76 29.07 27.59
C GLU A 95 18.66 28.66 26.42
N ILE A 96 19.93 28.34 26.71
CA ILE A 96 20.88 27.90 25.68
C ILE A 96 20.50 26.48 25.24
N GLN A 97 19.86 26.38 24.07
CA GLN A 97 19.41 25.11 23.53
C GLN A 97 20.57 24.35 22.85
N PRO A 98 20.81 23.08 23.22
CA PRO A 98 21.85 22.25 22.60
C PRO A 98 21.56 22.02 21.11
N VAL A 99 22.60 22.12 20.27
CA VAL A 99 22.49 22.03 18.80
C VAL A 99 23.13 20.74 18.31
N ARG A 100 22.54 20.07 17.32
CA ARG A 100 23.17 18.89 16.70
C ARG A 100 24.39 19.28 15.87
N LEU A 101 25.48 18.54 16.03
CA LEU A 101 26.70 18.72 15.25
C LEU A 101 26.45 18.30 13.78
N ASN A 102 26.44 19.28 12.86
CA ASN A 102 26.16 19.03 11.45
C ASN A 102 27.45 18.85 10.64
N LEU A 103 27.81 17.59 10.40
CA LEU A 103 28.99 17.12 9.68
C LEU A 103 28.97 17.42 8.17
N LYS A 104 27.84 17.88 7.57
CA LYS A 104 27.81 18.22 6.13
C LYS A 104 28.70 19.40 5.74
N LYS A 105 29.05 20.25 6.70
CA LYS A 105 29.84 21.47 6.49
C LYS A 105 31.24 21.37 7.08
N ALA A 106 31.60 20.21 7.61
CA ALA A 106 32.88 19.95 8.24
C ALA A 106 33.84 19.24 7.29
N ASP A 107 35.14 19.48 7.46
CA ASP A 107 36.16 18.56 6.94
C ASP A 107 36.24 17.35 7.89
N LEU A 108 35.73 16.21 7.44
CA LEU A 108 35.42 15.08 8.30
C LEU A 108 36.48 13.98 8.13
N ARG A 109 37.14 13.63 9.23
CA ARG A 109 37.98 12.44 9.39
C ARG A 109 37.24 11.41 10.24
N VAL A 110 37.15 10.17 9.77
CA VAL A 110 36.51 9.07 10.48
C VAL A 110 37.45 7.88 10.49
N GLU A 111 37.64 7.25 11.64
CA GLU A 111 38.51 6.09 11.82
C GLU A 111 37.82 5.03 12.69
N ASN A 112 37.82 3.79 12.19
CA ASN A 112 37.41 2.58 12.90
C ASN A 112 36.01 2.61 13.53
N LEU A 113 35.02 3.30 12.96
CA LEU A 113 33.64 3.18 13.46
C LEU A 113 33.10 1.76 13.24
N HIS A 114 32.57 1.13 14.29
CA HIS A 114 32.01 -0.22 14.26
C HIS A 114 31.03 -0.46 15.41
N ALA A 115 30.17 -1.49 15.30
CA ALA A 115 29.35 -1.95 16.41
C ALA A 115 30.21 -2.41 17.61
N TYR A 116 29.97 -1.83 18.78
CA TYR A 116 30.53 -2.30 20.05
C TYR A 116 29.50 -3.17 20.77
N SER A 117 29.88 -4.37 21.18
CA SER A 117 29.00 -5.32 21.88
C SER A 117 29.39 -5.47 23.35
N TYR A 118 28.39 -5.50 24.24
CA TYR A 118 28.55 -5.81 25.66
C TYR A 118 27.42 -6.72 26.15
N GLY A 119 27.73 -8.00 26.39
CA GLY A 119 26.70 -9.01 26.68
C GLY A 119 25.92 -9.36 25.43
N THR A 120 24.59 -9.35 25.52
CA THR A 120 23.67 -9.53 24.37
C THR A 120 23.35 -8.23 23.64
N ASP A 121 23.78 -7.09 24.20
CA ASP A 121 23.47 -5.76 23.67
C ASP A 121 24.63 -5.20 22.85
N PHE A 122 24.32 -4.34 21.87
CA PHE A 122 25.31 -3.65 21.05
C PHE A 122 24.90 -2.22 20.73
N ILE A 123 25.90 -1.37 20.51
CA ILE A 123 25.73 0.02 20.11
C ILE A 123 26.63 0.37 18.92
N THR A 124 26.08 0.99 17.90
CA THR A 124 26.81 1.37 16.68
C THR A 124 26.80 2.88 16.49
N PRO A 125 27.95 3.58 16.59
CA PRO A 125 28.05 4.97 16.18
C PRO A 125 27.96 5.10 14.67
N TYR A 126 27.18 6.08 14.20
CA TYR A 126 27.00 6.29 12.76
C TYR A 126 26.66 7.74 12.41
N ILE A 127 26.83 8.07 11.13
CA ILE A 127 26.50 9.39 10.59
C ILE A 127 25.16 9.30 9.85
N THR A 128 24.14 9.98 10.37
CA THR A 128 22.83 10.01 9.73
C THR A 128 22.91 10.63 8.31
N ARG A 129 21.96 10.28 7.43
CA ARG A 129 21.82 10.89 6.09
C ARG A 129 21.77 12.42 6.08
N ASN A 130 21.38 13.01 7.21
CA ASN A 130 21.29 14.46 7.36
C ASN A 130 22.60 15.11 7.81
N GLY A 131 23.63 14.31 8.12
CA GLY A 131 24.95 14.76 8.55
C GLY A 131 25.09 14.92 10.05
N PHE A 132 24.28 14.24 10.85
CA PHE A 132 24.40 14.28 12.31
C PHE A 132 25.00 12.97 12.83
N LEU A 133 25.89 13.05 13.81
CA LEU A 133 26.39 11.89 14.55
C LEU A 133 25.29 11.36 15.49
N ALA A 134 25.11 10.05 15.51
CA ALA A 134 24.09 9.35 16.29
C ALA A 134 24.59 7.96 16.70
N PHE A 135 23.87 7.33 17.63
CA PHE A 135 24.07 5.91 17.96
C PHE A 135 22.83 5.11 17.64
N SER A 136 23.03 3.87 17.18
CA SER A 136 22.00 2.85 17.06
C SER A 136 22.18 1.86 18.19
N PHE A 137 21.15 1.61 18.99
CA PHE A 137 21.18 0.65 20.11
C PHE A 137 20.34 -0.58 19.77
N ASN A 138 20.93 -1.76 19.86
CA ASN A 138 20.30 -3.06 19.54
C ASN A 138 19.57 -3.08 18.19
N ALA A 139 20.06 -2.30 17.23
CA ALA A 139 19.51 -2.21 15.88
C ALA A 139 20.63 -1.96 14.88
N ALA A 140 20.59 -2.68 13.76
CA ALA A 140 21.55 -2.49 12.68
C ALA A 140 21.37 -1.10 12.03
N VAL A 141 22.48 -0.45 11.67
CA VAL A 141 22.46 0.79 10.91
C VAL A 141 22.11 0.45 9.46
N PRO A 142 21.03 1.00 8.86
CA PRO A 142 20.70 0.67 7.49
C PRO A 142 21.82 1.11 6.54
N ASP A 143 22.34 0.23 5.69
CA ASP A 143 23.41 0.49 4.71
C ASP A 143 23.16 1.74 3.86
N SER A 144 21.87 1.96 3.60
CA SER A 144 21.34 3.09 2.87
C SER A 144 21.67 4.46 3.50
N THR A 145 22.24 4.47 4.71
CA THR A 145 22.83 5.61 5.42
C THR A 145 24.11 6.08 4.72
N TYR A 146 25.00 5.16 4.39
CA TYR A 146 26.28 5.44 3.73
C TYR A 146 26.16 5.26 2.21
N VAL A 147 25.58 4.16 1.73
CA VAL A 147 25.32 3.95 0.28
C VAL A 147 23.99 4.61 -0.09
N ARG A 148 24.06 5.71 -0.83
CA ARG A 148 22.86 6.45 -1.23
C ARG A 148 22.18 5.80 -2.43
N GLN A 149 22.97 5.46 -3.44
CA GLN A 149 22.48 4.99 -4.72
C GLN A 149 23.53 4.16 -5.43
N GLU A 150 23.13 2.96 -5.80
CA GLU A 150 23.74 2.04 -6.73
C GLU A 150 22.87 1.97 -7.99
N THR A 151 23.47 1.86 -9.17
CA THR A 151 22.74 1.78 -10.45
C THR A 151 23.57 1.01 -11.45
N ILE A 152 22.98 -0.03 -12.04
CA ILE A 152 23.58 -0.73 -13.20
C ILE A 152 23.43 0.16 -14.45
N SER A 153 24.54 0.55 -15.04
CA SER A 153 24.63 1.40 -16.24
C SER A 153 24.87 0.59 -17.51
N SER A 154 25.52 -0.57 -17.41
CA SER A 154 25.77 -1.52 -18.49
C SER A 154 25.73 -2.97 -17.96
N PHE A 155 25.25 -3.89 -18.80
CA PHE A 155 25.28 -5.33 -18.56
C PHE A 155 25.46 -6.04 -19.90
N SER A 156 26.36 -7.02 -19.95
CA SER A 156 26.49 -7.95 -21.07
C SER A 156 26.87 -9.34 -20.57
N ILE A 157 26.34 -10.35 -21.25
CA ILE A 157 26.65 -11.76 -21.05
C ILE A 157 26.89 -12.41 -22.41
N ASP A 158 27.89 -13.28 -22.45
CA ASP A 158 28.16 -14.22 -23.54
C ASP A 158 28.52 -15.60 -22.95
N ASN A 159 29.03 -16.51 -23.79
CA ASN A 159 29.39 -17.86 -23.35
C ASN A 159 30.69 -17.97 -22.54
N GLU A 160 31.46 -16.88 -22.44
CA GLU A 160 32.78 -16.83 -21.79
C GLU A 160 32.79 -15.96 -20.53
N SER A 161 31.98 -14.89 -20.48
CA SER A 161 31.98 -13.98 -19.32
C SER A 161 30.67 -13.20 -19.11
N ILE A 162 30.52 -12.68 -17.90
CA ILE A 162 29.53 -11.67 -17.52
C ILE A 162 30.27 -10.37 -17.20
N ASN A 163 29.85 -9.27 -17.82
CA ASN A 163 30.38 -7.94 -17.55
C ASN A 163 29.27 -7.03 -17.02
N ILE A 164 29.50 -6.43 -15.86
CA ILE A 164 28.55 -5.56 -15.17
C ILE A 164 29.25 -4.24 -14.85
N SER A 165 28.69 -3.12 -15.28
CA SER A 165 29.22 -1.80 -14.91
C SER A 165 28.11 -0.90 -14.38
N GLY A 166 28.48 0.00 -13.48
CA GLY A 166 27.51 0.85 -12.83
C GLY A 166 28.13 2.02 -12.10
N ASN A 167 27.30 2.67 -11.29
CA ASN A 167 27.69 3.80 -10.46
C ASN A 167 27.27 3.52 -9.03
N VAL A 168 28.15 3.84 -8.08
CA VAL A 168 27.82 3.88 -6.66
C VAL A 168 28.06 5.30 -6.13
N THR A 169 27.13 5.77 -5.31
CA THR A 169 27.21 7.06 -4.63
C THR A 169 27.13 6.85 -3.14
N THR A 170 28.15 7.29 -2.42
CA THR A 170 28.18 7.28 -0.95
C THR A 170 27.96 8.68 -0.37
N ASN A 171 27.53 8.73 0.89
CA ASN A 171 27.48 9.96 1.69
C ASN A 171 28.69 9.99 2.62
N PHE A 172 29.32 11.17 2.76
CA PHE A 172 30.44 11.48 3.66
C PHE A 172 31.72 10.70 3.35
N LEU A 173 31.70 9.39 3.54
CA LEU A 173 32.85 8.49 3.44
C LEU A 173 33.11 8.09 1.99
N LYS A 174 34.39 7.92 1.66
CA LYS A 174 34.84 7.43 0.36
C LYS A 174 34.80 5.91 0.32
N VAL A 175 34.62 5.33 -0.86
CA VAL A 175 34.69 3.88 -1.06
C VAL A 175 36.16 3.46 -1.14
N LYS A 176 36.55 2.51 -0.30
CA LYS A 176 37.89 1.90 -0.27
C LYS A 176 37.98 0.72 -1.23
N LYS A 177 37.02 -0.19 -1.16
CA LYS A 177 36.96 -1.40 -1.98
C LYS A 177 35.51 -1.74 -2.32
N ILE A 178 35.34 -2.39 -3.47
CA ILE A 178 34.06 -2.94 -3.88
C ILE A 178 34.26 -4.38 -4.34
N SER A 179 33.32 -5.26 -3.98
CA SER A 179 33.25 -6.64 -4.46
C SER A 179 31.83 -6.99 -4.87
N ILE A 180 31.72 -8.04 -5.69
CA ILE A 180 30.45 -8.66 -6.05
C ILE A 180 30.42 -10.05 -5.44
N ASP A 181 29.31 -10.35 -4.79
CA ASP A 181 29.02 -11.65 -4.20
C ASP A 181 27.93 -12.32 -5.02
N PHE A 182 28.07 -13.60 -5.33
CA PHE A 182 27.06 -14.37 -6.04
C PHE A 182 26.93 -15.77 -5.45
N TYR A 183 25.69 -16.23 -5.38
CA TYR A 183 25.31 -17.49 -4.75
C TYR A 183 23.99 -18.01 -5.32
N LEU A 184 23.82 -19.33 -5.25
CA LEU A 184 22.57 -20.01 -5.55
C LEU A 184 21.64 -19.94 -4.34
N ARG A 185 20.33 -19.84 -4.55
CA ARG A 185 19.38 -19.81 -3.43
C ARG A 185 19.22 -21.15 -2.72
N SER A 186 19.51 -22.25 -3.44
CA SER A 186 19.40 -23.59 -2.88
C SER A 186 20.61 -24.03 -2.05
N ILE A 187 21.76 -23.37 -2.22
CA ILE A 187 23.03 -23.80 -1.63
C ILE A 187 23.69 -22.62 -0.92
N ASP A 188 24.10 -22.83 0.33
CA ASP A 188 24.85 -21.84 1.10
C ASP A 188 26.34 -21.83 0.66
N ASN A 189 26.61 -21.31 -0.53
CA ASN A 189 27.95 -21.21 -1.10
C ASN A 189 28.15 -19.87 -1.82
N THR A 190 28.54 -18.85 -1.04
CA THR A 190 28.79 -17.50 -1.55
C THR A 190 30.21 -17.39 -2.11
N ARG A 191 30.30 -16.94 -3.37
CA ARG A 191 31.58 -16.57 -3.98
C ARG A 191 31.70 -15.06 -4.10
N GLN A 192 32.85 -14.54 -3.68
CA GLN A 192 33.16 -13.12 -3.72
C GLN A 192 34.27 -12.84 -4.75
N LEU A 193 34.07 -11.82 -5.59
CA LEU A 193 35.07 -11.33 -6.53
C LEU A 193 35.32 -9.83 -6.38
N PRO A 194 36.58 -9.37 -6.44
CA PRO A 194 36.89 -7.94 -6.38
C PRO A 194 36.42 -7.21 -7.65
N GLY A 195 35.85 -6.02 -7.48
CA GLY A 195 35.49 -5.13 -8.58
C GLY A 195 36.55 -4.06 -8.86
N LYS A 196 36.57 -3.54 -10.09
CA LYS A 196 37.31 -2.32 -10.42
C LYS A 196 36.48 -1.10 -10.01
N LEU A 197 37.13 -0.13 -9.39
CA LEU A 197 36.51 1.09 -8.89
C LEU A 197 37.24 2.32 -9.45
N GLU A 198 36.50 3.29 -9.95
CA GLU A 198 37.03 4.55 -10.47
C GLU A 198 36.30 5.72 -9.82
N PHE A 199 37.03 6.62 -9.14
CA PHE A 199 36.46 7.81 -8.53
C PHE A 199 36.13 8.87 -9.58
N LEU A 200 34.92 9.45 -9.51
CA LEU A 200 34.46 10.46 -10.46
C LEU A 200 34.52 11.88 -9.89
N SER A 201 33.86 12.11 -8.76
CA SER A 201 33.72 13.45 -8.18
C SER A 201 33.17 13.41 -6.76
N THR A 202 33.45 14.47 -6.02
CA THR A 202 32.76 14.79 -4.76
C THR A 202 31.89 16.02 -4.96
N ASN A 203 30.59 15.92 -4.68
CA ASN A 203 29.73 17.10 -4.55
C ASN A 203 29.91 17.68 -3.14
N LYS A 204 30.74 18.72 -3.01
CA LYS A 204 31.09 19.33 -1.71
C LYS A 204 29.86 19.85 -0.96
N ASN A 205 28.89 20.46 -1.63
CA ASN A 205 27.67 20.98 -1.01
C ASN A 205 26.76 19.90 -0.41
N LEU A 206 26.89 18.65 -0.88
CA LEU A 206 26.05 17.53 -0.48
C LEU A 206 26.83 16.40 0.20
N THR A 207 28.15 16.56 0.37
CA THR A 207 29.09 15.54 0.86
C THR A 207 28.92 14.18 0.20
N ARG A 208 28.74 14.16 -1.14
CA ARG A 208 28.52 12.91 -1.90
C ARG A 208 29.73 12.54 -2.73
N ASN A 209 30.19 11.32 -2.59
CA ASN A 209 31.27 10.75 -3.40
C ASN A 209 30.67 9.84 -4.47
N ARG A 210 31.07 10.00 -5.74
CA ARG A 210 30.58 9.22 -6.86
C ARG A 210 31.70 8.39 -7.45
N TYR A 211 31.39 7.14 -7.76
CA TYR A 211 32.30 6.18 -8.37
C TYR A 211 31.63 5.47 -9.54
N ASN A 212 32.43 5.07 -10.53
CA ASN A 212 32.09 3.97 -11.43
C ASN A 212 32.59 2.67 -10.82
N PHE A 213 31.85 1.59 -10.99
CA PHE A 213 32.33 0.23 -10.73
C PHE A 213 32.22 -0.63 -11.98
N SER A 214 33.07 -1.65 -12.07
CA SER A 214 32.91 -2.72 -13.04
C SER A 214 33.34 -4.07 -12.47
N PHE A 215 32.56 -5.09 -12.79
CA PHE A 215 32.80 -6.49 -12.46
C PHE A 215 32.92 -7.29 -13.75
N HIS A 216 33.90 -8.19 -13.77
CA HIS A 216 34.10 -9.19 -14.81
C HIS A 216 34.07 -10.54 -14.12
N ILE A 217 33.11 -11.39 -14.49
CA ILE A 217 32.97 -12.73 -13.95
C ILE A 217 33.19 -13.69 -15.12
N SER A 218 34.21 -14.52 -14.99
CA SER A 218 34.58 -15.53 -15.99
C SER A 218 33.68 -16.75 -15.91
N LYS A 219 33.64 -17.51 -17.00
CA LYS A 219 32.96 -18.81 -17.05
C LYS A 219 33.44 -19.79 -15.97
N ALA A 220 34.74 -19.80 -15.68
CA ALA A 220 35.34 -20.70 -14.70
C ALA A 220 34.83 -20.42 -13.28
N GLU A 221 34.79 -19.14 -12.88
CA GLU A 221 34.27 -18.74 -11.56
C GLU A 221 32.80 -19.12 -11.36
N LEU A 222 32.00 -19.10 -12.44
CA LEU A 222 30.59 -19.51 -12.42
C LEU A 222 30.40 -21.02 -12.46
N ALA A 223 31.27 -21.75 -13.18
CA ALA A 223 31.19 -23.20 -13.30
C ALA A 223 31.27 -23.88 -11.94
N ASP A 224 32.24 -23.46 -11.10
CA ASP A 224 32.38 -23.99 -9.75
C ASP A 224 31.15 -23.72 -8.86
N THR A 225 30.48 -22.57 -9.04
CA THR A 225 29.31 -22.21 -8.24
C THR A 225 28.09 -23.07 -8.58
N VAL A 226 27.96 -23.52 -9.82
CA VAL A 226 26.79 -24.29 -10.28
C VAL A 226 27.02 -25.80 -10.37
N GLU A 227 28.21 -26.27 -9.99
CA GLU A 227 28.60 -27.69 -10.11
C GLU A 227 27.66 -28.62 -9.33
N ASN A 228 27.21 -28.18 -8.15
CA ASN A 228 26.37 -28.97 -7.24
C ASN A 228 24.90 -28.53 -7.20
N ILE A 229 24.36 -28.02 -8.31
CA ILE A 229 22.96 -27.56 -8.34
C ILE A 229 21.97 -28.72 -8.12
N ASP A 230 21.19 -28.64 -7.05
CA ASP A 230 20.26 -29.72 -6.64
C ASP A 230 18.89 -29.68 -7.34
N TYR A 231 18.58 -28.60 -8.05
CA TYR A 231 17.25 -28.35 -8.62
C TYR A 231 17.30 -28.14 -10.13
N ILE A 232 16.27 -28.62 -10.83
CA ILE A 232 16.09 -28.43 -12.29
C ILE A 232 15.96 -26.94 -12.66
N ARG A 233 15.54 -26.10 -11.71
CA ARG A 233 15.60 -24.64 -11.81
C ARG A 233 15.96 -24.02 -10.45
N ASP A 234 17.00 -23.18 -10.45
CA ASP A 234 17.36 -22.32 -9.32
C ASP A 234 17.56 -20.85 -9.77
N VAL A 235 17.90 -19.98 -8.83
CA VAL A 235 18.23 -18.58 -9.07
C VAL A 235 19.61 -18.27 -8.50
N LEU A 236 20.49 -17.79 -9.38
CA LEU A 236 21.76 -17.17 -9.01
C LEU A 236 21.50 -15.68 -8.76
N ASP A 237 21.72 -15.24 -7.52
CA ASP A 237 21.60 -13.82 -7.18
C ASP A 237 22.96 -13.13 -7.07
N PHE A 238 22.93 -11.79 -7.12
CA PHE A 238 24.12 -10.94 -7.04
C PHE A 238 23.94 -9.86 -5.98
N ASP A 239 24.88 -9.82 -5.04
CA ASP A 239 25.00 -8.81 -4.01
C ASP A 239 26.26 -7.97 -4.25
N ILE A 240 26.25 -6.72 -3.79
CA ILE A 240 27.39 -5.82 -3.89
C ILE A 240 27.84 -5.44 -2.48
N SER A 241 29.12 -5.67 -2.24
CA SER A 241 29.81 -5.39 -0.97
C SER A 241 30.66 -4.14 -1.12
N VAL A 242 30.40 -3.14 -0.27
CA VAL A 242 31.06 -1.83 -0.31
C VAL A 242 31.78 -1.58 1.01
N GLU A 243 33.11 -1.55 0.96
CA GLU A 243 33.96 -1.11 2.08
C GLU A 243 34.18 0.40 1.95
N VAL A 244 33.89 1.16 3.00
CA VAL A 244 34.07 2.63 3.03
C VAL A 244 35.15 3.02 4.03
N GLU A 245 35.90 4.08 3.73
CA GLU A 245 36.97 4.58 4.59
C GLU A 245 36.44 4.98 5.97
N GLY A 246 37.07 4.49 7.04
CA GLY A 246 36.75 4.86 8.42
C GLY A 246 35.60 4.10 9.07
N TYR A 247 34.93 3.19 8.35
CA TYR A 247 33.86 2.34 8.87
C TYR A 247 34.26 0.86 8.65
N ASN A 248 34.34 0.08 9.72
CA ASN A 248 34.91 -1.28 9.64
C ASN A 248 33.90 -2.36 9.24
N GLU A 249 32.61 -2.04 9.14
CA GLU A 249 31.59 -2.97 8.65
C GLU A 249 31.46 -2.89 7.13
N ILE A 250 31.25 -4.04 6.50
CA ILE A 250 31.00 -4.15 5.05
C ILE A 250 29.53 -3.84 4.80
N LEU A 251 29.25 -2.97 3.84
CA LEU A 251 27.88 -2.61 3.45
C LEU A 251 27.44 -3.53 2.30
N GLU A 252 26.48 -4.42 2.56
CA GLU A 252 26.04 -5.47 1.63
C GLU A 252 24.58 -5.25 1.18
N HIS A 253 24.36 -5.19 -0.12
CA HIS A 253 23.01 -5.08 -0.65
C HIS A 253 22.83 -5.74 -2.00
N ARG A 254 21.59 -6.13 -2.31
CA ARG A 254 21.22 -6.68 -3.61
C ARG A 254 21.63 -5.74 -4.75
N LEU A 255 22.40 -6.24 -5.71
CA LEU A 255 22.82 -5.45 -6.87
C LEU A 255 21.63 -5.20 -7.79
N GLY A 256 21.29 -3.93 -8.08
CA GLY A 256 20.06 -3.64 -8.80
C GLY A 256 19.93 -2.24 -9.39
N ARG A 257 18.67 -1.81 -9.52
CA ARG A 257 18.27 -0.48 -10.02
C ARG A 257 18.85 -0.17 -11.40
N PRO A 258 18.63 -1.02 -12.41
CA PRO A 258 19.18 -0.78 -13.75
C PRO A 258 18.60 0.49 -14.38
N ARG A 259 19.39 1.14 -15.23
CA ARG A 259 18.86 2.15 -16.15
C ARG A 259 17.78 1.50 -17.02
N ALA A 260 16.75 2.27 -17.39
CA ALA A 260 15.65 1.77 -18.21
C ALA A 260 16.12 1.15 -19.53
N ALA A 261 17.17 1.71 -20.14
CA ALA A 261 17.79 1.17 -21.35
C ALA A 261 18.39 -0.21 -21.12
N VAL A 262 19.11 -0.43 -20.02
CA VAL A 262 19.71 -1.74 -19.65
C VAL A 262 18.62 -2.78 -19.47
N LYS A 263 17.54 -2.46 -18.74
CA LYS A 263 16.39 -3.36 -18.58
C LYS A 263 15.77 -3.75 -19.93
N GLN A 264 15.71 -2.80 -20.87
CA GLN A 264 15.19 -3.02 -22.21
C GLN A 264 16.17 -3.74 -23.14
N SER A 265 17.48 -3.65 -22.94
CA SER A 265 18.49 -4.30 -23.77
C SER A 265 19.02 -5.62 -23.22
N LEU A 266 18.62 -6.02 -22.01
CA LEU A 266 19.06 -7.25 -21.33
C LEU A 266 18.84 -8.48 -22.23
N ARG A 267 19.92 -9.11 -22.71
CA ARG A 267 19.87 -10.23 -23.66
C ARG A 267 21.08 -11.13 -23.47
N GLY A 268 21.04 -12.31 -24.11
CA GLY A 268 22.08 -13.33 -24.01
C GLY A 268 21.82 -14.31 -22.87
N ASN A 269 22.65 -15.35 -22.86
CA ASN A 269 22.72 -16.42 -21.87
C ASN A 269 24.14 -16.98 -21.89
N MET A 270 24.48 -17.75 -20.85
CA MET A 270 25.69 -18.56 -20.80
C MET A 270 25.28 -20.02 -20.58
N ILE A 271 25.93 -20.95 -21.29
CA ILE A 271 25.76 -22.39 -21.05
C ILE A 271 27.06 -22.94 -20.46
N LEU A 272 26.93 -23.49 -19.25
CA LEU A 272 27.99 -24.17 -18.51
C LEU A 272 27.78 -25.68 -18.65
N LYS A 273 28.85 -26.43 -18.94
CA LYS A 273 28.81 -27.89 -19.02
C LYS A 273 29.41 -28.47 -17.75
N THR A 274 28.66 -29.29 -17.02
CA THR A 274 29.13 -30.08 -15.88
C THR A 274 29.43 -31.52 -16.35
N ALA A 275 29.79 -32.42 -15.43
CA ALA A 275 30.01 -33.83 -15.75
C ALA A 275 28.72 -34.50 -16.27
N ASP A 276 27.57 -34.19 -15.66
CA ASP A 276 26.32 -34.92 -15.85
C ASP A 276 25.23 -34.12 -16.61
N PHE A 277 25.34 -32.79 -16.66
CA PHE A 277 24.32 -31.92 -17.24
C PHE A 277 24.89 -30.60 -17.77
N ASN A 278 24.01 -29.75 -18.30
CA ASN A 278 24.32 -28.40 -18.74
C ASN A 278 23.46 -27.41 -17.94
N VAL A 279 24.05 -26.29 -17.52
CA VAL A 279 23.35 -25.22 -16.82
C VAL A 279 23.29 -24.00 -17.72
N GLU A 280 22.08 -23.57 -18.07
CA GLU A 280 21.86 -22.28 -18.74
C GLU A 280 21.63 -21.19 -17.70
N LEU A 281 22.46 -20.15 -17.75
CA LEU A 281 22.30 -18.92 -16.98
C LEU A 281 21.63 -17.86 -17.85
N THR A 282 20.42 -17.43 -17.48
CA THR A 282 19.68 -16.38 -18.20
C THR A 282 19.35 -15.19 -17.29
N PRO A 283 19.82 -13.97 -17.63
CA PRO A 283 19.66 -12.80 -16.76
C PRO A 283 18.25 -12.22 -16.79
N TYR A 284 17.80 -11.76 -15.63
CA TYR A 284 16.56 -11.02 -15.46
C TYR A 284 16.67 -10.00 -14.31
N PHE A 285 15.67 -9.14 -14.18
CA PHE A 285 15.54 -8.24 -13.03
C PHE A 285 14.31 -8.62 -12.20
N THR A 286 14.48 -8.74 -10.89
CA THR A 286 13.40 -9.12 -9.97
C THR A 286 12.27 -8.08 -9.96
N LEU A 287 11.02 -8.52 -9.73
CA LEU A 287 9.84 -7.67 -9.83
C LEU A 287 9.80 -6.54 -8.79
N LYS A 288 10.04 -6.85 -7.50
CA LYS A 288 9.95 -5.89 -6.41
C LYS A 288 11.19 -5.00 -6.29
N GLY A 289 12.39 -5.59 -6.35
CA GLY A 289 13.65 -4.88 -6.14
C GLY A 289 14.26 -4.28 -7.42
N ASN A 290 13.92 -4.80 -8.60
CA ASN A 290 14.73 -4.65 -9.82
C ASN A 290 16.19 -5.01 -9.56
N ASN A 291 16.41 -6.05 -8.77
CA ASN A 291 17.74 -6.62 -8.50
C ASN A 291 18.11 -7.55 -9.66
N LEU A 292 19.37 -7.53 -10.05
CA LEU A 292 19.92 -8.46 -11.02
C LEU A 292 19.92 -9.87 -10.42
N ALA A 293 19.43 -10.82 -11.19
CA ALA A 293 19.46 -12.23 -10.88
C ALA A 293 19.52 -13.02 -12.19
N MET A 294 19.84 -14.30 -12.11
CA MET A 294 19.85 -15.19 -13.26
C MET A 294 19.05 -16.45 -12.94
N TYR A 295 18.20 -16.87 -13.88
CA TYR A 295 17.65 -18.22 -13.83
C TYR A 295 18.75 -19.20 -14.21
N CYS A 296 18.88 -20.25 -13.41
CA CYS A 296 19.74 -21.40 -13.67
C CYS A 296 18.82 -22.54 -14.10
N ASN A 297 18.75 -22.85 -15.39
CA ASN A 297 17.99 -24.00 -15.90
C ASN A 297 18.94 -25.16 -16.18
N VAL A 298 18.64 -26.33 -15.60
CA VAL A 298 19.41 -27.56 -15.85
C VAL A 298 18.84 -28.30 -17.06
N PHE A 299 19.72 -28.72 -17.96
CA PHE A 299 19.41 -29.40 -19.22
C PHE A 299 20.35 -30.58 -19.47
N ASN A 300 19.81 -31.68 -20.00
CA ASN A 300 20.65 -32.75 -20.54
C ASN A 300 21.21 -32.38 -21.94
N ASP A 301 22.14 -33.19 -22.46
CA ASP A 301 22.78 -32.93 -23.75
C ASP A 301 21.78 -32.93 -24.93
N GLU A 302 20.74 -33.76 -24.88
CA GLU A 302 19.70 -33.80 -25.93
C GLU A 302 18.88 -32.51 -25.97
N ALA A 303 18.52 -31.97 -24.79
CA ALA A 303 17.78 -30.73 -24.65
C ALA A 303 18.58 -29.54 -25.21
N ILE A 304 19.88 -29.45 -24.89
CA ILE A 304 20.76 -28.41 -25.44
C ILE A 304 20.92 -28.55 -26.97
N ALA A 305 21.08 -29.77 -27.48
CA ALA A 305 21.17 -30.00 -28.92
C ALA A 305 19.87 -29.56 -29.63
N THR A 306 18.71 -29.85 -29.02
CA THR A 306 17.41 -29.45 -29.54
C THR A 306 17.21 -27.94 -29.46
N TYR A 307 17.59 -27.31 -28.35
CA TYR A 307 17.57 -25.85 -28.18
C TYR A 307 18.36 -25.15 -29.30
N LYS A 308 19.59 -25.61 -29.60
CA LYS A 308 20.40 -25.08 -30.72
C LYS A 308 19.67 -25.22 -32.06
N LYS A 309 19.09 -26.38 -32.35
CA LYS A 309 18.30 -26.60 -33.57
C LYS A 309 17.07 -25.68 -33.66
N VAL A 310 16.40 -25.38 -32.53
CA VAL A 310 15.29 -24.41 -32.48
C VAL A 310 15.78 -23.01 -32.85
N LEU A 311 16.88 -22.55 -32.26
CA LEU A 311 17.45 -21.22 -32.54
C LEU A 311 17.85 -21.08 -34.02
N GLU A 312 18.40 -22.14 -34.60
CA GLU A 312 18.75 -22.22 -36.03
C GLU A 312 17.53 -22.43 -36.95
N LYS A 313 16.31 -22.59 -36.38
CA LYS A 313 15.07 -22.90 -37.10
C LYS A 313 15.16 -24.15 -37.98
N LYS A 314 15.90 -25.16 -37.54
CA LYS A 314 16.11 -26.45 -38.25
C LYS A 314 15.11 -27.55 -37.85
N LEU A 315 14.13 -27.24 -37.02
CA LEU A 315 13.08 -28.19 -36.63
C LEU A 315 11.79 -27.88 -37.38
N SER A 316 11.12 -28.92 -37.86
CA SER A 316 9.73 -28.83 -38.29
C SER A 316 8.84 -28.49 -37.09
N LYS A 317 7.77 -27.74 -37.35
CA LYS A 317 6.74 -27.49 -36.35
C LYS A 317 5.64 -28.51 -36.50
N GLU A 318 5.21 -29.06 -35.38
CA GLU A 318 3.99 -29.84 -35.31
C GLU A 318 2.78 -28.92 -35.44
N ASP A 319 1.72 -29.42 -36.08
CA ASP A 319 0.53 -28.62 -36.31
C ASP A 319 -0.41 -28.64 -35.09
N ASN A 320 -1.18 -27.56 -34.93
CA ASN A 320 -2.19 -27.39 -33.87
C ASN A 320 -1.73 -27.68 -32.42
N VAL A 321 -0.48 -27.39 -32.07
CA VAL A 321 0.06 -27.61 -30.73
C VAL A 321 -0.43 -26.57 -29.73
N TRP A 322 -0.93 -27.03 -28.58
CA TRP A 322 -1.27 -26.20 -27.42
C TRP A 322 -0.42 -26.63 -26.23
N LEU A 323 0.29 -25.68 -25.61
CA LEU A 323 1.08 -25.94 -24.41
C LEU A 323 0.31 -25.44 -23.19
N ILE A 324 0.02 -26.33 -22.25
CA ILE A 324 -0.74 -26.04 -21.03
C ILE A 324 0.14 -26.32 -19.80
N GLY A 325 0.02 -25.52 -18.75
CA GLY A 325 0.65 -25.85 -17.48
C GLY A 325 0.39 -24.85 -16.36
N GLU A 326 1.05 -25.08 -15.23
CA GLU A 326 0.97 -24.27 -14.02
C GLU A 326 2.38 -23.85 -13.57
N LYS A 327 2.72 -24.03 -12.29
CA LYS A 327 4.12 -24.10 -11.87
C LYS A 327 4.66 -25.47 -12.25
N SER A 328 5.95 -25.58 -12.57
CA SER A 328 6.56 -26.85 -12.99
C SER A 328 6.35 -28.00 -12.00
N ASN A 329 6.17 -27.70 -10.72
CA ASN A 329 5.92 -28.67 -9.65
C ASN A 329 4.44 -28.80 -9.24
N LYS A 330 3.49 -28.34 -10.05
CA LYS A 330 2.05 -28.40 -9.73
C LYS A 330 1.21 -28.86 -10.90
N ALA A 331 0.19 -29.68 -10.61
CA ALA A 331 -0.89 -30.01 -11.53
C ALA A 331 -2.19 -30.30 -10.77
N GLN A 332 -2.79 -29.25 -10.21
CA GLN A 332 -4.04 -29.37 -9.44
C GLN A 332 -5.04 -28.23 -9.71
N ASP A 333 -4.72 -27.31 -10.61
CA ASP A 333 -5.45 -26.06 -10.82
C ASP A 333 -6.06 -25.97 -12.23
N ASN A 334 -6.45 -24.77 -12.66
CA ASN A 334 -7.12 -24.53 -13.94
C ASN A 334 -6.37 -25.11 -15.14
N GLY A 335 -5.03 -25.09 -15.14
CA GLY A 335 -4.23 -25.68 -16.21
C GLY A 335 -4.48 -27.18 -16.31
N TYR A 336 -4.41 -27.90 -15.19
CA TYR A 336 -4.64 -29.36 -15.15
C TYR A 336 -6.04 -29.75 -15.64
N PHE A 337 -7.09 -29.10 -15.13
CA PHE A 337 -8.46 -29.43 -15.51
C PHE A 337 -8.76 -29.06 -16.98
N PHE A 338 -8.23 -27.93 -17.46
CA PHE A 338 -8.40 -27.53 -18.86
C PHE A 338 -7.68 -28.49 -19.82
N PHE A 339 -6.47 -28.94 -19.49
CA PHE A 339 -5.77 -29.97 -20.26
C PHE A 339 -6.57 -31.26 -20.38
N LYS A 340 -7.13 -31.76 -19.26
CA LYS A 340 -7.99 -32.97 -19.27
C LYS A 340 -9.23 -32.77 -20.13
N TYR A 341 -9.85 -31.59 -20.07
CA TYR A 341 -10.98 -31.26 -20.93
C TYR A 341 -10.60 -31.33 -22.42
N LEU A 342 -9.47 -30.74 -22.81
CA LEU A 342 -8.99 -30.74 -24.19
C LEU A 342 -8.69 -32.17 -24.67
N ARG A 343 -7.92 -32.95 -23.92
CA ARG A 343 -7.59 -34.34 -24.30
C ARG A 343 -8.83 -35.22 -24.47
N LYS A 344 -9.89 -34.96 -23.69
CA LYS A 344 -11.13 -35.72 -23.75
C LYS A 344 -12.07 -35.27 -24.88
N ASN A 345 -12.27 -33.97 -25.05
CA ASN A 345 -13.34 -33.42 -25.91
C ASN A 345 -12.82 -32.86 -27.24
N HIS A 346 -11.53 -32.56 -27.32
CA HIS A 346 -10.87 -31.96 -28.49
C HIS A 346 -9.58 -32.71 -28.87
N PRO A 347 -9.66 -34.03 -29.20
CA PRO A 347 -8.49 -34.84 -29.54
C PRO A 347 -7.78 -34.38 -30.82
N GLU A 348 -8.42 -33.56 -31.66
CA GLU A 348 -7.82 -32.88 -32.82
C GLU A 348 -6.78 -31.82 -32.45
N ILE A 349 -6.71 -31.45 -31.18
CA ILE A 349 -5.71 -30.54 -30.63
C ILE A 349 -4.59 -31.35 -30.00
N ASN A 350 -3.37 -31.11 -30.47
CA ASN A 350 -2.16 -31.64 -29.86
C ASN A 350 -1.84 -30.84 -28.58
N ALA A 351 -2.67 -31.06 -27.56
CA ALA A 351 -2.57 -30.43 -26.26
C ALA A 351 -1.53 -31.16 -25.41
N TYR A 352 -0.49 -30.46 -24.98
CA TYR A 352 0.58 -30.98 -24.13
C TYR A 352 0.57 -30.31 -22.76
N TYR A 353 0.74 -31.09 -21.69
CA TYR A 353 0.95 -30.57 -20.35
C TYR A 353 2.44 -30.61 -19.99
N VAL A 354 3.00 -29.51 -19.47
CA VAL A 354 4.39 -29.49 -18.99
C VAL A 354 4.45 -29.57 -17.47
N ILE A 355 5.24 -30.54 -16.97
CA ILE A 355 5.45 -30.76 -15.53
C ILE A 355 6.85 -31.33 -15.30
N ASP A 356 7.43 -31.01 -14.15
CA ASP A 356 8.69 -31.56 -13.68
C ASP A 356 8.54 -33.08 -13.37
N GLU A 357 9.51 -33.90 -13.74
CA GLU A 357 9.48 -35.35 -13.53
C GLU A 357 9.49 -35.72 -12.05
N ILE A 358 10.21 -34.96 -11.21
CA ILE A 358 10.28 -35.20 -9.76
C ILE A 358 9.07 -34.65 -9.00
N SER A 359 8.14 -33.99 -9.69
CA SER A 359 6.94 -33.44 -9.06
C SER A 359 6.05 -34.54 -8.51
N LEU A 360 5.64 -34.44 -7.24
CA LEU A 360 4.64 -35.34 -6.66
C LEU A 360 3.32 -35.36 -7.43
N ASP A 361 2.96 -34.23 -8.07
CA ASP A 361 1.75 -34.12 -8.89
C ASP A 361 1.87 -34.83 -10.25
N ARG A 362 3.05 -35.34 -10.64
CA ARG A 362 3.23 -36.14 -11.85
C ARG A 362 2.35 -37.39 -11.86
N ARG A 363 2.04 -37.93 -10.67
CA ARG A 363 1.11 -39.04 -10.46
C ARG A 363 -0.29 -38.79 -11.04
N ASN A 364 -0.71 -37.53 -11.12
CA ASN A 364 -2.02 -37.13 -11.64
C ASN A 364 -2.20 -37.40 -13.15
N PHE A 365 -1.14 -37.85 -13.82
CA PHE A 365 -1.04 -38.11 -15.25
C PHE A 365 -0.60 -39.53 -15.61
N GLU A 366 -0.49 -40.46 -14.64
CA GLU A 366 0.03 -41.83 -14.88
C GLU A 366 -0.65 -42.55 -16.06
N THR A 367 -1.92 -42.26 -16.30
CA THR A 367 -2.71 -42.87 -17.38
C THR A 367 -2.93 -41.96 -18.59
N MET A 368 -2.16 -40.87 -18.73
CA MET A 368 -2.36 -39.85 -19.77
C MET A 368 -1.13 -39.71 -20.67
N ASP A 369 -1.38 -39.47 -21.96
CA ASP A 369 -0.37 -39.12 -22.96
C ASP A 369 -0.16 -37.60 -23.04
N HIS A 370 0.77 -37.14 -23.89
CA HIS A 370 1.08 -35.72 -24.11
C HIS A 370 1.48 -34.97 -22.82
N VAL A 371 2.17 -35.65 -21.91
CA VAL A 371 2.74 -35.05 -20.70
C VAL A 371 4.24 -34.99 -20.82
N VAL A 372 4.75 -33.76 -20.90
CA VAL A 372 6.11 -33.45 -21.29
C VAL A 372 6.92 -33.08 -20.05
N ALA A 373 8.06 -33.73 -19.87
CA ALA A 373 9.02 -33.41 -18.83
C ALA A 373 9.53 -31.97 -18.99
N PHE A 374 9.46 -31.18 -17.93
CA PHE A 374 10.00 -29.83 -17.89
C PHE A 374 11.51 -29.85 -18.25
N ASN A 375 11.98 -28.81 -18.94
CA ASN A 375 13.34 -28.72 -19.52
C ASN A 375 13.81 -29.83 -20.49
N SER A 376 12.97 -30.79 -20.89
CA SER A 376 13.36 -31.84 -21.85
C SER A 376 13.54 -31.34 -23.29
N ALA A 377 14.16 -32.16 -24.14
CA ALA A 377 14.24 -31.91 -25.58
C ALA A 377 12.84 -31.78 -26.22
N GLU A 378 11.89 -32.61 -25.80
CA GLU A 378 10.50 -32.52 -26.25
C GLU A 378 9.84 -31.21 -25.84
N HIS A 379 10.12 -30.72 -24.63
CA HIS A 379 9.61 -29.43 -24.17
C HIS A 379 10.03 -28.26 -25.09
N PHE A 380 11.28 -28.25 -25.57
CA PHE A 380 11.72 -27.27 -26.57
C PHE A 380 10.94 -27.39 -27.89
N ARG A 381 10.66 -28.61 -28.36
CA ARG A 381 9.91 -28.86 -29.61
C ARG A 381 8.46 -28.40 -29.49
N VAL A 382 7.79 -28.77 -28.40
CA VAL A 382 6.40 -28.40 -28.11
C VAL A 382 6.27 -26.90 -27.93
N ALA A 383 7.12 -26.27 -27.11
CA ALA A 383 7.10 -24.82 -26.92
C ALA A 383 7.33 -24.05 -28.23
N TYR A 384 8.26 -24.51 -29.08
CA TYR A 384 8.51 -23.90 -30.39
C TYR A 384 7.33 -24.05 -31.37
N SER A 385 6.63 -25.19 -31.33
CA SER A 385 5.49 -25.51 -32.19
C SER A 385 4.17 -24.88 -31.71
N ALA A 386 4.08 -24.51 -30.42
CA ALA A 386 2.86 -24.03 -29.80
C ALA A 386 2.21 -22.86 -30.56
N LYS A 387 0.93 -23.03 -30.91
CA LYS A 387 0.02 -21.98 -31.39
C LYS A 387 -0.69 -21.28 -30.25
N VAL A 388 -0.89 -21.97 -29.13
CA VAL A 388 -1.49 -21.44 -27.90
C VAL A 388 -0.65 -21.87 -26.71
N ILE A 389 -0.42 -20.96 -25.76
CA ILE A 389 0.18 -21.26 -24.45
C ILE A 389 -0.82 -20.84 -23.37
N CYS A 390 -1.27 -21.78 -22.56
CA CYS A 390 -2.24 -21.58 -21.49
C CYS A 390 -1.60 -21.80 -20.11
N GLY A 391 -1.62 -20.79 -19.25
CA GLY A 391 -1.02 -20.87 -17.92
C GLY A 391 -1.84 -20.19 -16.83
N THR A 392 -1.70 -20.68 -15.60
CA THR A 392 -2.31 -20.06 -14.40
C THR A 392 -1.47 -18.93 -13.80
N HIS A 393 -0.23 -18.77 -14.29
CA HIS A 393 0.77 -17.77 -13.91
C HIS A 393 1.33 -17.10 -15.19
N ASP A 394 2.46 -16.37 -15.10
CA ASP A 394 3.15 -15.84 -16.30
C ASP A 394 3.53 -17.01 -17.24
N TYR A 395 3.16 -16.92 -18.52
CA TYR A 395 3.48 -17.94 -19.53
C TYR A 395 4.96 -18.29 -19.62
N LYS A 396 5.86 -17.36 -19.26
CA LYS A 396 7.30 -17.59 -19.25
C LYS A 396 7.73 -18.71 -18.31
N ILE A 397 6.97 -19.00 -17.25
CA ILE A 397 7.31 -20.09 -16.34
C ILE A 397 7.07 -21.47 -16.98
N LEU A 398 6.22 -21.53 -18.01
CA LEU A 398 5.92 -22.73 -18.79
C LEU A 398 6.93 -22.98 -19.91
N LEU A 399 7.88 -22.08 -20.13
CA LEU A 399 8.88 -22.23 -21.17
C LEU A 399 10.17 -22.83 -20.60
N PRO A 400 10.90 -23.63 -21.39
CA PRO A 400 12.16 -24.24 -20.93
C PRO A 400 13.21 -23.16 -20.63
N THR A 401 13.17 -22.05 -21.37
CA THR A 401 14.04 -20.90 -21.16
C THR A 401 13.31 -19.59 -21.40
N ILE A 402 13.72 -18.55 -20.68
CA ILE A 402 13.28 -17.16 -20.91
C ILE A 402 14.29 -16.38 -21.76
N ASN A 403 15.26 -17.06 -22.38
CA ASN A 403 16.21 -16.45 -23.30
C ASN A 403 15.47 -15.66 -24.39
N ARG A 404 15.87 -14.40 -24.61
CA ARG A 404 15.16 -13.51 -25.53
C ARG A 404 15.15 -13.99 -26.98
N ASP A 405 16.19 -14.66 -27.44
CA ASP A 405 16.25 -15.16 -28.81
C ASP A 405 15.33 -16.36 -28.99
N PHE A 406 15.19 -17.20 -27.98
CA PHE A 406 14.13 -18.21 -27.92
C PHE A 406 12.73 -17.58 -27.88
N LEU A 407 12.48 -16.63 -26.97
CA LEU A 407 11.17 -15.97 -26.83
C LEU A 407 10.69 -15.29 -28.12
N LYS A 408 11.59 -14.73 -28.94
CA LYS A 408 11.25 -14.14 -30.25
C LYS A 408 10.65 -15.15 -31.22
N LEU A 409 11.01 -16.43 -31.09
CA LEU A 409 10.52 -17.52 -31.93
C LEU A 409 9.14 -18.02 -31.51
N ILE A 410 8.73 -17.76 -30.26
CA ILE A 410 7.42 -18.11 -29.74
C ILE A 410 6.37 -17.16 -30.34
N LYS A 411 5.51 -17.69 -31.21
CA LYS A 411 4.44 -16.95 -31.88
C LYS A 411 3.05 -17.26 -31.33
N ALA A 412 2.96 -18.09 -30.29
CA ALA A 412 1.71 -18.51 -29.67
C ALA A 412 0.82 -17.34 -29.21
N LYS A 413 -0.50 -17.58 -29.18
CA LYS A 413 -1.47 -16.79 -28.42
C LYS A 413 -1.31 -17.13 -26.94
N ILE A 414 -1.13 -16.12 -26.09
CA ILE A 414 -0.89 -16.30 -24.66
C ILE A 414 -2.20 -16.18 -23.89
N VAL A 415 -2.59 -17.24 -23.20
CA VAL A 415 -3.84 -17.31 -22.45
C VAL A 415 -3.53 -17.42 -20.96
N PHE A 416 -4.07 -16.50 -20.18
CA PHE A 416 -3.98 -16.53 -18.73
C PHE A 416 -5.27 -17.10 -18.14
N LEU A 417 -5.17 -18.32 -17.62
CA LEU A 417 -6.28 -19.06 -16.99
C LEU A 417 -6.55 -18.64 -15.54
N GLN A 418 -5.71 -17.77 -14.98
CA GLN A 418 -5.65 -17.41 -13.55
C GLN A 418 -5.35 -18.58 -12.60
N HIS A 419 -4.82 -18.25 -11.42
CA HIS A 419 -4.65 -19.18 -10.29
C HIS A 419 -5.84 -19.16 -9.31
N GLY A 420 -6.72 -18.17 -9.42
CA GLY A 420 -7.89 -18.04 -8.55
C GLY A 420 -8.56 -16.69 -8.71
N VAL A 421 -9.73 -16.56 -8.11
CA VAL A 421 -10.57 -15.36 -8.19
C VAL A 421 -9.80 -14.11 -7.75
N LEU A 422 -9.77 -13.09 -8.61
CA LEU A 422 -9.13 -11.81 -8.35
C LEU A 422 -9.93 -10.98 -7.35
N GLY A 423 -9.22 -10.22 -6.52
CA GLY A 423 -9.83 -9.15 -5.75
C GLY A 423 -9.14 -8.86 -4.41
N THR A 424 -8.85 -9.91 -3.63
CA THR A 424 -8.40 -9.76 -2.24
C THR A 424 -7.09 -8.97 -2.09
N LYS A 425 -6.23 -9.00 -3.11
CA LYS A 425 -5.00 -8.19 -3.22
C LYS A 425 -5.02 -7.30 -4.45
N ASN A 426 -4.43 -6.11 -4.33
CA ASN A 426 -4.20 -5.26 -5.49
C ASN A 426 -3.03 -5.79 -6.36
N LEU A 427 -3.35 -6.41 -7.50
CA LEU A 427 -2.36 -7.02 -8.41
C LEU A 427 -1.86 -6.10 -9.54
N VAL A 428 -2.09 -4.78 -9.47
CA VAL A 428 -1.72 -3.85 -10.56
C VAL A 428 -0.24 -3.92 -10.92
N ASP A 429 0.66 -4.02 -9.94
CA ASP A 429 2.12 -4.05 -10.20
C ASP A 429 2.62 -5.40 -10.73
N ILE A 430 1.80 -6.45 -10.64
CA ILE A 430 2.19 -7.81 -11.01
C ILE A 430 1.59 -8.14 -12.38
N ASN A 431 0.25 -8.06 -12.48
CA ASN A 431 -0.50 -8.50 -13.66
C ASN A 431 -0.88 -7.34 -14.59
N GLY A 432 -0.63 -6.08 -14.22
CA GLY A 432 -1.06 -4.91 -14.98
C GLY A 432 -0.38 -4.80 -16.35
N ARG A 433 -1.18 -4.61 -17.41
CA ARG A 433 -0.74 -4.47 -18.81
C ARG A 433 0.25 -3.32 -19.01
N MET A 434 0.20 -2.30 -18.15
CA MET A 434 1.08 -1.14 -18.17
C MET A 434 2.55 -1.47 -17.85
N PHE A 435 2.84 -2.65 -17.32
CA PHE A 435 4.16 -3.11 -16.95
C PHE A 435 4.66 -4.18 -17.94
N ASP A 436 5.99 -4.29 -18.09
CA ASP A 436 6.63 -5.29 -18.95
C ASP A 436 6.76 -6.67 -18.27
N THR A 437 6.18 -6.80 -17.08
CA THR A 437 6.37 -7.92 -16.17
C THR A 437 5.50 -9.11 -16.54
N PHE A 438 4.28 -8.86 -17.04
CA PHE A 438 3.28 -9.87 -17.31
C PHE A 438 2.49 -9.53 -18.59
N TYR A 439 2.09 -10.55 -19.33
CA TYR A 439 1.35 -10.40 -20.58
C TYR A 439 0.39 -11.55 -20.83
N ALA A 440 -0.79 -11.23 -21.34
CA ALA A 440 -1.76 -12.18 -21.87
C ALA A 440 -2.49 -11.55 -23.07
N ASP A 441 -2.75 -12.36 -24.10
CA ASP A 441 -3.67 -12.05 -25.20
C ASP A 441 -5.13 -12.27 -24.76
N VAL A 442 -5.36 -13.30 -23.95
CA VAL A 442 -6.68 -13.62 -23.38
C VAL A 442 -6.54 -13.71 -21.87
N PHE A 443 -7.31 -12.88 -21.15
CA PHE A 443 -7.37 -12.88 -19.70
C PHE A 443 -8.69 -13.51 -19.26
N VAL A 444 -8.64 -14.74 -18.74
CA VAL A 444 -9.82 -15.45 -18.25
C VAL A 444 -10.23 -14.87 -16.89
N THR A 445 -11.53 -14.75 -16.64
CA THR A 445 -12.12 -14.27 -15.38
C THR A 445 -13.36 -15.09 -15.03
N SER A 446 -13.65 -15.22 -13.75
CA SER A 446 -14.82 -15.98 -13.29
C SER A 446 -16.12 -15.19 -13.31
N SER A 447 -16.06 -13.86 -13.26
CA SER A 447 -17.25 -12.99 -13.21
C SER A 447 -17.02 -11.64 -13.92
N THR A 448 -18.12 -10.93 -14.21
CA THR A 448 -18.08 -9.55 -14.72
C THR A 448 -17.37 -8.60 -13.74
N ARG A 449 -17.48 -8.87 -12.43
CA ARG A 449 -16.79 -8.12 -11.39
C ARG A 449 -15.28 -8.18 -11.56
N GLU A 450 -14.73 -9.38 -11.77
CA GLU A 450 -13.30 -9.52 -12.06
C GLU A 450 -12.90 -8.86 -13.39
N LYS A 451 -13.72 -9.01 -14.43
CA LYS A 451 -13.49 -8.32 -15.70
C LYS A 451 -13.37 -6.81 -15.51
N ASN A 452 -14.19 -6.22 -14.64
CA ASN A 452 -14.11 -4.80 -14.31
C ASN A 452 -12.78 -4.44 -13.65
N ILE A 453 -12.20 -5.30 -12.79
CA ILE A 453 -10.86 -5.08 -12.22
C ILE A 453 -9.79 -5.17 -13.32
N VAL A 454 -9.85 -6.20 -14.17
CA VAL A 454 -8.86 -6.44 -15.23
C VAL A 454 -8.85 -5.30 -16.26
N VAL A 455 -10.02 -4.80 -16.67
CA VAL A 455 -10.13 -3.69 -17.63
C VAL A 455 -9.76 -2.35 -16.97
N ASN A 456 -10.36 -2.03 -15.83
CA ASN A 456 -10.24 -0.69 -15.26
C ASN A 456 -8.94 -0.49 -14.52
N ASP A 457 -8.42 -1.51 -13.84
CA ASP A 457 -7.29 -1.37 -12.93
C ASP A 457 -6.03 -2.00 -13.52
N LEU A 458 -6.12 -3.19 -14.12
CA LEU A 458 -5.00 -3.84 -14.81
C LEU A 458 -4.78 -3.32 -16.24
N LYS A 459 -5.73 -2.56 -16.81
CA LYS A 459 -5.65 -1.89 -18.12
C LYS A 459 -5.56 -2.81 -19.34
N TYR A 460 -6.23 -3.96 -19.28
CA TYR A 460 -6.43 -4.79 -20.48
C TYR A 460 -7.60 -4.27 -21.33
N PRO A 461 -7.54 -4.42 -22.66
CA PRO A 461 -8.69 -4.22 -23.55
C PRO A 461 -9.89 -5.09 -23.14
N ALA A 462 -11.11 -4.56 -23.17
CA ALA A 462 -12.30 -5.27 -22.67
C ALA A 462 -12.68 -6.51 -23.50
N ASP A 463 -12.32 -6.53 -24.78
CA ASP A 463 -12.44 -7.63 -25.73
C ASP A 463 -11.38 -8.74 -25.52
N SER A 464 -10.25 -8.42 -24.88
CA SER A 464 -9.25 -9.41 -24.46
C SER A 464 -9.59 -10.14 -23.15
N VAL A 465 -10.64 -9.71 -22.44
CA VAL A 465 -11.03 -10.26 -21.14
C VAL A 465 -12.27 -11.14 -21.28
N LEU A 466 -12.07 -12.45 -21.09
CA LEU A 466 -13.08 -13.49 -21.19
C LEU A 466 -13.74 -13.73 -19.82
N VAL A 467 -15.07 -13.64 -19.76
CA VAL A 467 -15.84 -14.04 -18.57
C VAL A 467 -16.42 -15.43 -18.86
N SER A 468 -15.85 -16.46 -18.23
CA SER A 468 -16.21 -17.86 -18.51
C SER A 468 -16.43 -18.70 -17.27
N GLY A 469 -16.03 -18.22 -16.09
CA GLY A 469 -15.68 -19.12 -14.99
C GLY A 469 -14.28 -19.71 -15.18
N LEU A 470 -13.75 -20.37 -14.15
CA LEU A 470 -12.43 -20.99 -14.18
C LEU A 470 -12.55 -22.51 -14.44
N PRO A 471 -11.67 -23.12 -15.24
CA PRO A 471 -11.74 -24.56 -15.56
C PRO A 471 -11.86 -25.50 -14.35
N ARG A 472 -11.19 -25.18 -13.22
CA ARG A 472 -11.25 -26.00 -12.00
C ARG A 472 -12.65 -26.06 -11.39
N PHE A 473 -13.54 -25.12 -11.71
CA PHE A 473 -14.90 -25.11 -11.19
C PHE A 473 -15.75 -26.27 -11.72
N ASP A 474 -15.43 -26.82 -12.89
CA ASP A 474 -16.08 -28.03 -13.40
C ASP A 474 -15.87 -29.21 -12.43
N ARG A 475 -14.68 -29.33 -11.84
CA ARG A 475 -14.41 -30.33 -10.79
C ARG A 475 -15.07 -29.97 -9.47
N LEU A 476 -15.04 -28.69 -9.11
CA LEU A 476 -15.62 -28.18 -7.87
C LEU A 476 -17.12 -28.50 -7.79
N PHE A 477 -17.86 -28.25 -8.87
CA PHE A 477 -19.31 -28.46 -8.95
C PHE A 477 -19.75 -29.88 -9.31
N LEU A 478 -18.80 -30.78 -9.58
CA LEU A 478 -19.11 -32.19 -9.80
C LEU A 478 -19.76 -32.81 -8.54
N LYS A 479 -21.01 -33.29 -8.68
CA LYS A 479 -21.77 -33.92 -7.60
C LYS A 479 -21.17 -35.27 -7.18
N GLY A 480 -21.50 -35.73 -5.97
CA GLY A 480 -21.14 -37.07 -5.48
C GLY A 480 -20.07 -37.10 -4.38
N THR A 481 -19.43 -35.98 -4.04
CA THR A 481 -18.54 -35.91 -2.87
C THR A 481 -19.35 -35.74 -1.59
N LYS A 482 -19.18 -36.67 -0.64
CA LYS A 482 -19.81 -36.58 0.68
C LYS A 482 -19.07 -35.55 1.54
N VAL A 483 -19.79 -34.56 2.07
CA VAL A 483 -19.25 -33.64 3.07
C VAL A 483 -19.01 -34.42 4.38
N LYS A 484 -17.81 -34.29 4.93
CA LYS A 484 -17.36 -34.92 6.17
C LYS A 484 -17.49 -33.93 7.32
N LYS A 485 -17.53 -34.42 8.57
CA LYS A 485 -17.36 -33.62 9.78
C LYS A 485 -15.91 -33.14 9.87
N GLN A 486 -15.59 -32.09 9.12
CA GLN A 486 -14.22 -31.67 8.84
C GLN A 486 -14.17 -30.14 8.74
N ILE A 487 -13.29 -29.52 9.52
CA ILE A 487 -13.02 -28.08 9.50
C ILE A 487 -11.64 -27.85 8.92
N LEU A 488 -11.55 -27.02 7.88
CA LEU A 488 -10.30 -26.73 7.20
C LEU A 488 -9.77 -25.35 7.57
N ILE A 489 -8.59 -25.30 8.16
CA ILE A 489 -7.84 -24.09 8.47
C ILE A 489 -6.74 -23.94 7.42
N ILE A 490 -6.76 -22.87 6.62
CA ILE A 490 -5.82 -22.64 5.52
C ILE A 490 -5.32 -21.19 5.47
N PRO A 491 -4.31 -20.82 6.27
CA PRO A 491 -3.81 -19.45 6.34
C PRO A 491 -2.97 -19.05 5.13
N THR A 492 -3.01 -17.76 4.76
CA THR A 492 -2.17 -17.21 3.67
C THR A 492 -0.74 -16.91 4.15
N TRP A 493 0.25 -17.05 3.28
CA TRP A 493 1.65 -16.74 3.61
C TRP A 493 1.95 -15.24 3.77
N ARG A 494 2.86 -14.91 4.70
CA ARG A 494 3.40 -13.56 4.96
C ARG A 494 4.80 -13.44 4.38
N ASP A 495 4.98 -12.58 3.38
CA ASP A 495 6.25 -12.46 2.63
C ASP A 495 7.40 -11.77 3.39
N TRP A 496 7.12 -11.26 4.59
CA TRP A 496 8.08 -10.68 5.53
C TRP A 496 8.57 -11.68 6.58
N LEU A 497 7.99 -12.87 6.68
CA LEU A 497 8.51 -13.94 7.54
C LEU A 497 9.44 -14.78 6.68
N ARG A 498 10.77 -14.65 6.83
CA ARG A 498 11.72 -15.28 5.90
C ARG A 498 12.73 -16.19 6.57
N ASP A 499 12.90 -16.02 7.86
CA ASP A 499 13.91 -16.67 8.68
C ASP A 499 13.31 -17.03 10.03
N ASP A 500 14.00 -17.91 10.74
CA ASP A 500 13.55 -18.47 12.01
C ASP A 500 13.38 -17.41 13.10
N GLU A 501 14.27 -16.41 13.17
CA GLU A 501 14.19 -15.37 14.20
C GLU A 501 12.95 -14.50 14.02
N THR A 502 12.70 -14.05 12.78
CA THR A 502 11.52 -13.23 12.46
C THR A 502 10.23 -14.03 12.59
N PHE A 503 10.25 -15.33 12.28
CA PHE A 503 9.08 -16.20 12.43
C PHE A 503 8.72 -16.46 13.90
N LYS A 504 9.70 -16.83 14.74
CA LYS A 504 9.51 -17.10 16.18
C LYS A 504 8.90 -15.92 16.94
N LYS A 505 9.32 -14.71 16.61
CA LYS A 505 8.83 -13.47 17.25
C LYS A 505 7.55 -12.92 16.60
N SER A 506 6.96 -13.64 15.65
CA SER A 506 5.85 -13.13 14.86
C SER A 506 4.50 -13.28 15.58
N ASN A 507 3.66 -12.25 15.44
CA ASN A 507 2.25 -12.35 15.85
C ASN A 507 1.49 -13.44 15.07
N TYR A 508 1.94 -13.77 13.85
CA TYR A 508 1.36 -14.84 13.04
C TYR A 508 1.44 -16.19 13.74
N LEU A 509 2.61 -16.56 14.27
CA LEU A 509 2.79 -17.81 15.00
C LEU A 509 1.96 -17.83 16.28
N SER A 510 2.06 -16.77 17.09
CA SER A 510 1.32 -16.63 18.35
C SER A 510 -0.19 -16.83 18.18
N ILE A 511 -0.78 -16.13 17.20
CA ILE A 511 -2.21 -16.19 16.93
C ILE A 511 -2.67 -17.58 16.50
N TYR A 512 -1.95 -18.22 15.57
CA TYR A 512 -2.37 -19.54 15.09
C TYR A 512 -2.14 -20.64 16.13
N ASN A 513 -1.09 -20.55 16.98
CA ASN A 513 -0.91 -21.46 18.12
C ASN A 513 -2.05 -21.30 19.13
N SER A 514 -2.41 -20.06 19.48
CA SER A 514 -3.56 -19.80 20.37
C SER A 514 -4.85 -20.39 19.80
N LEU A 515 -5.13 -20.11 18.52
CA LEU A 515 -6.35 -20.54 17.84
C LEU A 515 -6.51 -22.06 17.78
N ILE A 516 -5.48 -22.80 17.33
CA ILE A 516 -5.58 -24.27 17.19
C ILE A 516 -5.66 -24.99 18.55
N ASN A 517 -5.16 -24.37 19.61
CA ASN A 517 -5.23 -24.87 20.99
C ASN A 517 -6.47 -24.39 21.76
N HIS A 518 -7.33 -23.57 21.15
CA HIS A 518 -8.51 -23.05 21.82
C HIS A 518 -9.50 -24.20 22.18
N SER A 519 -10.04 -24.17 23.39
CA SER A 519 -10.86 -25.25 23.98
C SER A 519 -12.06 -25.66 23.10
N TYR A 520 -12.67 -24.70 22.40
CA TYR A 520 -13.80 -24.97 21.50
C TYR A 520 -13.44 -25.87 20.30
N PHE A 521 -12.19 -25.85 19.80
CA PHE A 521 -11.78 -26.82 18.77
C PHE A 521 -11.63 -28.22 19.36
N HIS A 522 -11.21 -28.34 20.61
CA HIS A 522 -11.18 -29.61 21.33
C HIS A 522 -12.59 -30.17 21.56
N GLU A 523 -13.57 -29.33 21.91
CA GLU A 523 -14.98 -29.72 22.01
C GLU A 523 -15.52 -30.27 20.68
N LEU A 524 -15.29 -29.56 19.57
CA LEU A 524 -15.67 -30.04 18.24
C LEU A 524 -14.97 -31.36 17.87
N ALA A 525 -13.70 -31.52 18.24
CA ALA A 525 -12.99 -32.77 18.03
C ALA A 525 -13.63 -33.95 18.81
N ASN A 526 -14.05 -33.72 20.05
CA ASN A 526 -14.76 -34.71 20.87
C ASN A 526 -16.14 -35.08 20.29
N GLU A 527 -16.77 -34.16 19.54
CA GLU A 527 -18.00 -34.43 18.76
C GLU A 527 -17.75 -35.13 17.40
N GLY A 528 -16.48 -35.46 17.12
CA GLY A 528 -16.05 -36.20 15.94
C GLY A 528 -15.69 -35.34 14.72
N TYR A 529 -15.50 -34.02 14.89
CA TYR A 529 -14.99 -33.16 13.82
C TYR A 529 -13.47 -33.29 13.69
N LYS A 530 -12.98 -33.50 12.46
CA LYS A 530 -11.55 -33.44 12.17
C LYS A 530 -11.13 -31.99 11.90
N ILE A 531 -10.10 -31.52 12.58
CA ILE A 531 -9.53 -30.19 12.36
C ILE A 531 -8.29 -30.33 11.48
N LEU A 532 -8.35 -29.80 10.25
CA LEU A 532 -7.25 -29.88 9.29
C LEU A 532 -6.51 -28.56 9.22
N PHE A 533 -5.20 -28.57 9.44
CA PHE A 533 -4.35 -27.39 9.38
C PHE A 533 -3.43 -27.44 8.14
N CYS A 534 -3.88 -26.82 7.05
CA CYS A 534 -3.21 -26.84 5.76
C CYS A 534 -2.31 -25.61 5.60
N LEU A 535 -1.01 -25.76 5.87
CA LEU A 535 -0.05 -24.67 5.74
C LEU A 535 0.28 -24.35 4.27
N HIS A 536 0.42 -23.06 3.98
CA HIS A 536 0.95 -22.61 2.69
C HIS A 536 2.36 -23.21 2.46
N PRO A 537 2.74 -23.58 1.22
CA PRO A 537 4.06 -24.15 0.89
C PRO A 537 5.26 -23.50 1.57
N ASN A 538 5.39 -22.17 1.44
CA ASN A 538 6.49 -21.42 2.06
C ASN A 538 6.51 -21.45 3.60
N ALA A 539 5.39 -21.80 4.24
CA ALA A 539 5.26 -21.89 5.69
C ALA A 539 5.65 -23.27 6.23
N GLN A 540 5.73 -24.30 5.37
CA GLN A 540 5.92 -25.69 5.81
C GLN A 540 7.28 -25.94 6.47
N GLN A 541 8.32 -25.21 6.05
CA GLN A 541 9.62 -25.24 6.71
C GLN A 541 9.54 -24.81 8.20
N PHE A 542 8.52 -24.04 8.57
CA PHE A 542 8.28 -23.55 9.93
C PHE A 542 7.25 -24.40 10.69
N LEU A 543 6.81 -25.54 10.14
CA LEU A 543 5.80 -26.40 10.75
C LEU A 543 6.17 -26.81 12.19
N HIS A 544 7.47 -27.05 12.44
CA HIS A 544 8.00 -27.46 13.74
C HIS A 544 7.94 -26.38 14.83
N TYR A 545 7.58 -25.14 14.49
CA TYR A 545 7.35 -24.06 15.46
C TYR A 545 5.90 -23.98 15.95
N PHE A 546 4.97 -24.69 15.32
CA PHE A 546 3.57 -24.70 15.76
C PHE A 546 3.36 -25.72 16.88
N ASP A 547 2.68 -25.28 17.94
CA ASP A 547 2.29 -26.14 19.06
C ASP A 547 1.00 -26.89 18.69
N ILE A 548 1.10 -27.88 17.80
CA ILE A 548 -0.07 -28.57 17.23
C ILE A 548 -0.59 -29.64 18.20
N PRO A 549 -1.84 -29.55 18.69
CA PRO A 549 -2.40 -30.56 19.58
C PRO A 549 -2.82 -31.83 18.82
N ASP A 550 -2.92 -32.96 19.51
CA ASP A 550 -3.19 -34.29 18.91
C ASP A 550 -4.49 -34.40 18.09
N TYR A 551 -5.46 -33.51 18.34
CA TYR A 551 -6.73 -33.48 17.61
C TYR A 551 -6.69 -32.64 16.32
N VAL A 552 -5.58 -31.96 16.03
CA VAL A 552 -5.36 -31.17 14.82
C VAL A 552 -4.42 -31.93 13.88
N ILE A 553 -4.82 -32.05 12.61
CA ILE A 553 -4.08 -32.79 11.59
C ILE A 553 -3.37 -31.77 10.68
N PRO A 554 -2.04 -31.61 10.76
CA PRO A 554 -1.30 -30.80 9.81
C PRO A 554 -1.33 -31.47 8.43
N ILE A 555 -1.55 -30.68 7.38
CA ILE A 555 -1.50 -31.15 5.99
C ILE A 555 -0.37 -30.42 5.26
N SER A 556 0.60 -31.20 4.77
CA SER A 556 1.73 -30.71 3.97
C SER A 556 1.43 -30.73 2.47
N GLN A 557 2.27 -30.04 1.68
CA GLN A 557 2.05 -29.92 0.24
C GLN A 557 2.22 -31.29 -0.43
N GLY A 558 1.26 -31.66 -1.28
CA GLY A 558 1.30 -32.91 -2.04
C GLY A 558 0.64 -34.11 -1.32
N GLU A 559 0.37 -34.01 -0.01
CA GLU A 559 -0.32 -35.07 0.74
C GLU A 559 -1.79 -35.20 0.32
N ALA A 560 -2.46 -34.07 0.07
CA ALA A 560 -3.84 -34.01 -0.39
C ALA A 560 -4.02 -32.94 -1.48
N MET A 561 -5.00 -33.17 -2.37
CA MET A 561 -5.43 -32.15 -3.32
C MET A 561 -6.32 -31.13 -2.60
N VAL A 562 -5.99 -29.84 -2.73
CA VAL A 562 -6.74 -28.75 -2.08
C VAL A 562 -8.22 -28.75 -2.49
N GLN A 563 -8.52 -29.08 -3.75
CA GLN A 563 -9.90 -29.21 -4.25
C GLN A 563 -10.72 -30.27 -3.49
N ASP A 564 -10.10 -31.40 -3.11
CA ASP A 564 -10.81 -32.44 -2.36
C ASP A 564 -11.03 -31.99 -0.90
N LEU A 565 -10.05 -31.32 -0.28
CA LEU A 565 -10.21 -30.71 1.03
C LEU A 565 -11.38 -29.69 1.05
N ILE A 566 -11.49 -28.85 0.01
CA ILE A 566 -12.60 -27.90 -0.15
C ILE A 566 -13.95 -28.62 -0.25
N LYS A 567 -14.04 -29.67 -1.07
CA LYS A 567 -15.30 -30.40 -1.29
C LYS A 567 -15.73 -31.22 -0.08
N GLU A 568 -14.79 -31.76 0.69
CA GLU A 568 -15.08 -32.62 1.83
C GLU A 568 -15.32 -31.85 3.14
N SER A 569 -14.75 -30.65 3.33
CA SER A 569 -14.92 -29.91 4.60
C SER A 569 -16.31 -29.28 4.71
N CYS A 570 -16.84 -29.17 5.92
CA CYS A 570 -18.11 -28.48 6.20
C CYS A 570 -17.92 -26.99 6.49
N LEU A 571 -16.74 -26.56 6.94
CA LEU A 571 -16.38 -25.16 7.17
C LEU A 571 -14.92 -24.89 6.82
N MET A 572 -14.64 -23.66 6.37
CA MET A 572 -13.28 -23.17 6.15
C MET A 572 -12.98 -21.96 7.03
N LEU A 573 -11.81 -21.97 7.66
CA LEU A 573 -11.18 -20.81 8.28
C LEU A 573 -9.95 -20.43 7.46
N THR A 574 -9.90 -19.20 6.99
CA THR A 574 -8.82 -18.64 6.19
C THR A 574 -8.67 -17.16 6.55
N ASP A 575 -7.83 -16.40 5.85
CA ASP A 575 -7.62 -14.96 6.08
C ASP A 575 -7.87 -14.13 4.80
N TYR A 576 -6.92 -14.07 3.87
CA TYR A 576 -6.99 -13.25 2.65
C TYR A 576 -7.01 -14.09 1.37
N SER A 577 -7.23 -15.39 1.50
CA SER A 577 -7.12 -16.36 0.41
C SER A 577 -8.35 -16.35 -0.48
N SER A 578 -8.13 -16.33 -1.80
CA SER A 578 -9.21 -16.53 -2.78
C SER A 578 -9.79 -17.94 -2.71
N VAL A 579 -9.11 -18.90 -2.06
CA VAL A 579 -9.64 -20.25 -1.81
C VAL A 579 -10.91 -20.22 -0.95
N GLY A 580 -11.07 -19.23 -0.07
CA GLY A 580 -12.33 -19.03 0.66
C GLY A 580 -13.50 -18.70 -0.27
N ILE A 581 -13.25 -17.95 -1.35
CA ILE A 581 -14.28 -17.63 -2.34
C ILE A 581 -14.71 -18.92 -3.07
N ASP A 582 -13.75 -19.74 -3.51
CA ASP A 582 -14.02 -21.06 -4.09
C ASP A 582 -14.85 -21.95 -3.15
N PHE A 583 -14.51 -21.97 -1.86
CA PHE A 583 -15.25 -22.74 -0.84
C PHE A 583 -16.71 -22.29 -0.72
N SER A 584 -16.94 -20.97 -0.74
CA SER A 584 -18.29 -20.40 -0.64
C SER A 584 -19.20 -20.82 -1.81
N PHE A 585 -18.63 -21.13 -3.00
CA PHE A 585 -19.42 -21.58 -4.14
C PHE A 585 -20.09 -22.94 -3.93
N LEU A 586 -19.66 -23.70 -2.91
CA LEU A 586 -20.31 -24.94 -2.50
C LEU A 586 -21.45 -24.73 -1.51
N ASP A 587 -21.86 -23.47 -1.27
CA ASP A 587 -22.89 -23.08 -0.30
C ASP A 587 -22.51 -23.46 1.15
N LYS A 588 -21.23 -23.29 1.50
CA LYS A 588 -20.66 -23.61 2.81
C LYS A 588 -20.05 -22.37 3.49
N PRO A 589 -20.09 -22.29 4.84
CA PRO A 589 -19.61 -21.13 5.57
C PRO A 589 -18.09 -20.99 5.55
N VAL A 590 -17.63 -19.74 5.45
CA VAL A 590 -16.22 -19.34 5.52
C VAL A 590 -16.06 -18.31 6.64
N ILE A 591 -14.97 -18.43 7.40
CA ILE A 591 -14.54 -17.43 8.38
C ILE A 591 -13.20 -16.87 7.89
N TYR A 592 -13.11 -15.54 7.74
CA TYR A 592 -11.93 -14.81 7.29
C TYR A 592 -11.30 -14.09 8.48
N TYR A 593 -10.20 -14.63 9.03
CA TYR A 593 -9.50 -14.08 10.19
C TYR A 593 -8.39 -13.09 9.78
N GLU A 594 -8.72 -11.81 9.73
CA GLU A 594 -7.90 -10.75 9.11
C GLU A 594 -7.13 -9.88 10.13
N PHE A 595 -6.46 -10.48 11.11
CA PHE A 595 -5.77 -9.78 12.21
C PHE A 595 -4.62 -8.82 11.80
N ASP A 596 -4.04 -8.96 10.59
CA ASP A 596 -2.90 -8.16 10.11
C ASP A 596 -3.17 -7.38 8.80
N GLN A 597 -4.43 -7.01 8.55
CA GLN A 597 -4.92 -6.51 7.26
C GLN A 597 -4.11 -5.34 6.71
N VAL A 598 -3.84 -4.33 7.55
CA VAL A 598 -3.10 -3.11 7.16
C VAL A 598 -1.68 -3.44 6.68
N ARG A 599 -1.01 -4.39 7.36
CA ARG A 599 0.36 -4.81 7.00
C ARG A 599 0.34 -5.68 5.74
N PHE A 600 -0.61 -6.62 5.67
CA PHE A 600 -0.72 -7.60 4.59
C PHE A 600 -1.07 -6.97 3.23
N LEU A 601 -2.06 -6.07 3.19
CA LEU A 601 -2.49 -5.41 1.95
C LEU A 601 -1.54 -4.27 1.53
N GLY A 602 -0.78 -3.73 2.48
CA GLY A 602 0.16 -2.64 2.24
C GLY A 602 -0.52 -1.37 1.71
N LYS A 603 0.27 -0.50 1.06
CA LYS A 603 -0.19 0.86 0.68
C LYS A 603 -1.32 0.90 -0.34
N LYS A 604 -1.49 -0.15 -1.15
CA LYS A 604 -2.47 -0.18 -2.24
C LYS A 604 -3.81 -0.82 -1.84
N GLY A 605 -3.86 -1.51 -0.71
CA GLY A 605 -5.08 -2.16 -0.25
C GLY A 605 -5.47 -3.38 -1.09
N SER A 606 -6.75 -3.74 -0.97
CA SER A 606 -7.46 -4.74 -1.77
C SER A 606 -8.15 -4.07 -2.97
N HIS A 607 -8.52 -4.84 -3.99
CA HIS A 607 -9.45 -4.38 -5.04
C HIS A 607 -10.91 -4.52 -4.60
N LEU A 608 -11.16 -5.20 -3.49
CA LEU A 608 -12.46 -5.41 -2.88
C LEU A 608 -12.55 -4.64 -1.56
N ASN A 609 -13.75 -4.28 -1.16
CA ASN A 609 -14.06 -3.99 0.23
C ASN A 609 -14.25 -5.33 0.96
N LEU A 610 -13.18 -5.84 1.59
CA LEU A 610 -13.14 -7.23 2.08
C LEU A 610 -14.31 -7.58 3.01
N GLU A 611 -14.67 -6.70 3.94
CA GLU A 611 -15.78 -6.92 4.89
C GLU A 611 -17.15 -7.02 4.21
N HIS A 612 -17.40 -6.15 3.23
CA HIS A 612 -18.68 -6.12 2.52
C HIS A 612 -18.76 -7.17 1.42
N ASP A 613 -17.64 -7.44 0.74
CA ASP A 613 -17.62 -8.24 -0.47
C ASP A 613 -17.32 -9.72 -0.22
N LEU A 614 -16.51 -10.08 0.80
CA LEU A 614 -16.14 -11.48 0.99
C LEU A 614 -17.34 -12.34 1.41
N PRO A 615 -17.51 -13.53 0.82
CA PRO A 615 -18.62 -14.43 1.12
C PRO A 615 -18.35 -15.27 2.38
N GLY A 616 -18.31 -14.61 3.54
CA GLY A 616 -18.05 -15.22 4.84
C GLY A 616 -18.05 -14.21 5.98
N ASP A 617 -17.87 -14.70 7.21
CA ASP A 617 -17.73 -13.85 8.39
C ASP A 617 -16.28 -13.32 8.44
N VAL A 618 -16.11 -12.01 8.19
CA VAL A 618 -14.80 -11.33 8.33
C VAL A 618 -14.61 -10.90 9.77
N VAL A 619 -13.56 -11.39 10.41
CA VAL A 619 -13.29 -11.25 11.85
C VAL A 619 -11.84 -10.86 12.11
N TYR A 620 -11.59 -10.18 13.22
CA TYR A 620 -10.29 -9.55 13.50
C TYR A 620 -9.67 -10.00 14.83
N SER A 621 -10.42 -10.71 15.68
CA SER A 621 -9.91 -11.31 16.93
C SER A 621 -10.28 -12.78 17.04
N GLU A 622 -9.55 -13.51 17.88
CA GLU A 622 -9.80 -14.93 18.16
C GLU A 622 -11.21 -15.15 18.73
N ASP A 623 -11.67 -14.32 19.67
CA ASP A 623 -13.02 -14.40 20.21
C ASP A 623 -14.10 -14.33 19.13
N GLN A 624 -13.92 -13.45 18.14
CA GLN A 624 -14.84 -13.32 17.01
C GLN A 624 -14.79 -14.55 16.09
N VAL A 625 -13.64 -15.19 15.93
CA VAL A 625 -13.51 -16.46 15.21
C VAL A 625 -14.32 -17.53 15.92
N ILE A 626 -14.13 -17.70 17.23
CA ILE A 626 -14.83 -18.72 18.02
C ILE A 626 -16.33 -18.48 18.02
N GLU A 627 -16.76 -17.23 18.16
CA GLU A 627 -18.18 -16.88 18.13
C GLU A 627 -18.80 -17.12 16.74
N SER A 628 -18.08 -16.79 15.66
CA SER A 628 -18.51 -17.14 14.29
C SER A 628 -18.58 -18.66 14.08
N LEU A 629 -17.64 -19.41 14.65
CA LEU A 629 -17.61 -20.87 14.59
C LEU A 629 -18.79 -21.49 15.38
N ARG A 630 -19.13 -20.95 16.56
CA ARG A 630 -20.32 -21.34 17.34
C ARG A 630 -21.61 -21.10 16.55
N ARG A 631 -21.77 -19.92 15.96
CA ARG A 631 -22.94 -19.62 15.10
C ARG A 631 -23.02 -20.53 13.89
N ALA A 632 -21.89 -20.88 13.28
CA ALA A 632 -21.85 -21.82 12.16
C ALA A 632 -22.25 -23.23 12.62
N HIS A 633 -21.73 -23.69 13.76
CA HIS A 633 -22.06 -24.98 14.35
C HIS A 633 -23.57 -25.09 14.69
N GLN A 634 -24.15 -24.08 15.33
CA GLN A 634 -25.59 -24.00 15.63
C GLN A 634 -26.48 -24.07 14.38
N ARG A 635 -25.96 -23.64 13.22
CA ARG A 635 -26.65 -23.68 11.92
C ARG A 635 -26.31 -24.93 11.11
N ASP A 636 -25.74 -25.96 11.74
CA ASP A 636 -25.29 -27.19 11.08
C ASP A 636 -24.37 -26.91 9.89
N PHE A 637 -23.49 -25.91 10.05
CA PHE A 637 -22.54 -25.44 9.05
C PHE A 637 -23.18 -25.09 7.69
N LYS A 638 -24.40 -24.56 7.70
CA LYS A 638 -25.04 -23.98 6.51
C LYS A 638 -24.59 -22.53 6.32
N ILE A 639 -24.32 -22.15 5.06
CA ILE A 639 -24.04 -20.75 4.71
C ILE A 639 -25.28 -19.87 4.98
N SER A 640 -25.08 -18.61 5.34
CA SER A 640 -26.16 -17.63 5.42
C SER A 640 -26.60 -17.18 4.02
N GLU A 641 -27.86 -16.77 3.85
CA GLU A 641 -28.35 -16.24 2.56
C GLU A 641 -27.56 -15.01 2.10
N ILE A 642 -27.19 -14.11 3.02
CA ILE A 642 -26.33 -12.95 2.71
C ILE A 642 -24.98 -13.39 2.13
N ASN A 643 -24.31 -14.37 2.75
CA ASN A 643 -23.00 -14.84 2.25
C ASN A 643 -23.14 -15.63 0.94
N LYS A 644 -24.29 -16.27 0.71
CA LYS A 644 -24.62 -16.93 -0.55
C LYS A 644 -24.84 -15.93 -1.69
N GLU A 645 -25.54 -14.82 -1.44
CA GLU A 645 -25.69 -13.72 -2.39
C GLU A 645 -24.33 -13.09 -2.73
N LYS A 646 -23.50 -12.81 -1.71
CA LYS A 646 -22.12 -12.33 -1.91
C LYS A 646 -21.30 -13.29 -2.77
N SER A 647 -21.41 -14.60 -2.50
CA SER A 647 -20.72 -15.65 -3.26
C SER A 647 -21.11 -15.62 -4.74
N GLY A 648 -22.39 -15.45 -5.04
CA GLY A 648 -22.91 -15.33 -6.40
C GLY A 648 -22.29 -14.20 -7.23
N LYS A 649 -21.84 -13.11 -6.61
CA LYS A 649 -21.17 -11.98 -7.31
C LYS A 649 -19.80 -12.35 -7.90
N PHE A 650 -19.19 -13.44 -7.44
CA PHE A 650 -17.90 -13.94 -7.94
C PHE A 650 -18.03 -15.07 -8.96
N LEU A 651 -19.25 -15.37 -9.43
CA LEU A 651 -19.47 -16.38 -10.46
C LEU A 651 -20.29 -15.83 -11.62
N LEU A 652 -19.93 -16.24 -12.83
CA LEU A 652 -20.82 -16.13 -13.99
C LEU A 652 -22.01 -17.09 -13.82
N LYS A 653 -21.72 -18.36 -13.57
CA LYS A 653 -22.71 -19.43 -13.45
C LYS A 653 -22.14 -20.65 -12.73
N LYS A 654 -22.98 -21.36 -11.98
CA LYS A 654 -22.66 -22.62 -11.29
C LYS A 654 -23.05 -23.81 -12.17
N ASP A 655 -22.17 -24.19 -13.11
CA ASP A 655 -22.34 -25.32 -14.03
C ASP A 655 -21.01 -26.02 -14.37
N LEU A 656 -21.03 -27.05 -15.22
CA LEU A 656 -19.86 -27.88 -15.58
C LEU A 656 -19.25 -27.51 -16.94
N ASN A 657 -19.58 -26.33 -17.49
CA ASN A 657 -19.19 -25.92 -18.84
C ASN A 657 -18.14 -24.80 -18.83
N ASN A 658 -17.37 -24.64 -17.74
CA ASN A 658 -16.37 -23.58 -17.63
C ASN A 658 -15.22 -23.82 -18.61
N SER A 659 -14.71 -25.05 -18.71
CA SER A 659 -13.64 -25.41 -19.65
C SER A 659 -14.07 -25.26 -21.11
N GLU A 660 -15.33 -25.58 -21.43
CA GLU A 660 -15.92 -25.39 -22.76
C GLU A 660 -15.96 -23.90 -23.13
N ARG A 661 -16.50 -23.05 -22.25
CA ARG A 661 -16.52 -21.58 -22.48
C ARG A 661 -15.12 -20.99 -22.62
N VAL A 662 -14.15 -21.50 -21.86
CA VAL A 662 -12.74 -21.09 -22.01
C VAL A 662 -12.21 -21.48 -23.40
N PHE A 663 -12.46 -22.72 -23.84
CA PHE A 663 -12.05 -23.19 -25.16
C PHE A 663 -12.65 -22.33 -26.29
N GLU A 664 -13.97 -22.12 -26.29
CA GLU A 664 -14.68 -21.30 -27.27
C GLU A 664 -14.14 -19.85 -27.28
N GLY A 665 -13.94 -19.27 -26.10
CA GLY A 665 -13.41 -17.91 -25.97
C GLY A 665 -11.98 -17.75 -26.48
N ILE A 666 -11.13 -18.76 -26.28
CA ILE A 666 -9.76 -18.78 -26.85
C ILE A 666 -9.81 -18.82 -28.38
N GLN A 667 -10.78 -19.53 -28.98
CA GLN A 667 -10.96 -19.55 -30.43
C GLN A 667 -11.45 -18.20 -30.95
N SER A 668 -12.43 -17.58 -30.27
CA SER A 668 -13.07 -16.35 -30.75
C SER A 668 -12.21 -15.10 -30.59
N ILE A 669 -11.41 -15.01 -29.53
CA ILE A 669 -10.61 -13.81 -29.23
C ILE A 669 -9.31 -13.84 -30.04
N GLY A 670 -9.09 -12.82 -30.87
CA GLY A 670 -7.87 -12.65 -31.66
C GLY A 670 -6.63 -12.39 -30.82
N LYS A 671 -5.45 -12.52 -31.43
CA LYS A 671 -4.19 -12.09 -30.81
C LYS A 671 -4.12 -10.56 -30.81
N GLU A 672 -3.55 -9.96 -29.76
CA GLU A 672 -3.39 -8.51 -29.67
C GLU A 672 -2.56 -7.97 -30.85
N THR A 673 -3.00 -6.85 -31.43
CA THR A 673 -2.28 -6.21 -32.54
C THR A 673 -1.04 -5.45 -32.07
N THR A 674 -0.09 -5.20 -32.99
CA THR A 674 1.12 -4.40 -32.69
C THR A 674 0.77 -2.98 -32.19
N PHE A 675 -0.30 -2.39 -32.71
CA PHE A 675 -0.76 -1.06 -32.30
C PHE A 675 -1.28 -1.05 -30.86
N GLU A 676 -2.10 -2.03 -30.48
CA GLU A 676 -2.59 -2.18 -29.10
C GLU A 676 -1.45 -2.45 -28.14
N ARG A 677 -0.52 -3.32 -28.52
CA ARG A 677 0.69 -3.60 -27.75
C ARG A 677 1.52 -2.34 -27.50
N LEU A 678 1.60 -1.43 -28.48
CA LEU A 678 2.26 -0.13 -28.31
C LEU A 678 1.44 0.80 -27.40
N ARG A 679 0.13 0.92 -27.64
CA ARG A 679 -0.79 1.80 -26.89
C ARG A 679 -0.84 1.47 -25.40
N TYR A 680 -0.90 0.18 -25.05
CA TYR A 680 -0.95 -0.28 -23.66
C TYR A 680 0.43 -0.60 -23.09
N GLY A 681 1.46 -0.58 -23.93
CA GLY A 681 2.84 -0.90 -23.55
C GLY A 681 3.46 0.11 -22.58
N PHE A 682 4.45 -0.37 -21.83
CA PHE A 682 5.19 0.39 -20.82
C PHE A 682 5.80 1.70 -21.36
N VAL A 683 6.36 1.68 -22.59
CA VAL A 683 7.03 2.84 -23.19
C VAL A 683 6.07 3.97 -23.48
N PHE A 684 4.93 3.67 -24.12
CA PHE A 684 3.90 4.67 -24.41
C PHE A 684 3.35 5.26 -23.12
N ASN A 685 3.03 4.42 -22.13
CA ASN A 685 2.57 4.89 -20.82
C ASN A 685 3.59 5.83 -20.16
N LYS A 686 4.89 5.52 -20.23
CA LYS A 686 5.95 6.38 -19.70
C LYS A 686 6.06 7.72 -20.46
N ALA A 687 5.96 7.68 -21.78
CA ALA A 687 5.95 8.88 -22.62
C ALA A 687 4.71 9.75 -22.36
N PHE A 688 3.52 9.15 -22.30
CA PHE A 688 2.27 9.83 -21.99
C PHE A 688 2.27 10.42 -20.58
N ASN A 689 2.83 9.71 -19.59
CA ASN A 689 3.02 10.25 -18.25
C ASN A 689 3.99 11.43 -18.23
N ARG A 690 5.03 11.43 -19.07
CA ARG A 690 5.93 12.58 -19.25
C ARG A 690 5.20 13.75 -19.91
N PHE A 691 4.35 13.48 -20.91
CA PHE A 691 3.50 14.48 -21.56
C PHE A 691 2.52 15.11 -20.57
N ARG A 692 1.82 14.33 -19.73
CA ARG A 692 0.94 14.81 -18.64
C ARG A 692 1.64 15.73 -17.66
N LYS A 693 2.95 15.52 -17.43
CA LYS A 693 3.78 16.36 -16.54
C LYS A 693 4.34 17.59 -17.25
N SER A 694 4.16 17.72 -18.57
CA SER A 694 4.65 18.87 -19.32
C SER A 694 3.76 20.10 -19.11
N ARG A 695 4.35 21.29 -19.21
CA ARG A 695 3.63 22.57 -19.14
C ARG A 695 2.57 22.76 -20.23
N HIS A 696 2.60 21.96 -21.30
CA HIS A 696 1.70 22.09 -22.45
C HIS A 696 0.42 21.26 -22.29
N TYR A 697 0.42 20.23 -21.43
CA TYR A 697 -0.70 19.31 -21.29
C TYR A 697 -2.02 20.02 -21.00
N PHE A 698 -2.05 20.88 -19.99
CA PHE A 698 -3.28 21.58 -19.60
C PHE A 698 -3.76 22.57 -20.67
N LYS A 699 -2.85 23.23 -21.39
CA LYS A 699 -3.22 24.11 -22.51
C LYS A 699 -3.90 23.33 -23.64
N ILE A 700 -3.32 22.18 -24.00
CA ILE A 700 -3.89 21.27 -25.01
C ILE A 700 -5.23 20.74 -24.54
N MET A 701 -5.33 20.26 -23.29
CA MET A 701 -6.59 19.71 -22.78
C MET A 701 -7.68 20.77 -22.61
N GLN A 702 -7.35 22.03 -22.32
CA GLN A 702 -8.31 23.14 -22.32
C GLN A 702 -8.85 23.41 -23.72
N PHE A 703 -7.98 23.37 -24.74
CA PHE A 703 -8.40 23.48 -26.14
C PHE A 703 -9.30 22.30 -26.53
N VAL A 704 -8.89 21.07 -26.22
CA VAL A 704 -9.67 19.85 -26.47
C VAL A 704 -11.02 19.90 -25.75
N TYR A 705 -11.05 20.34 -24.48
CA TYR A 705 -12.29 20.52 -23.73
C TYR A 705 -13.23 21.53 -24.38
N SER A 706 -12.69 22.68 -24.81
CA SER A 706 -13.46 23.71 -25.50
C SER A 706 -14.05 23.20 -26.81
N PHE A 707 -13.29 22.40 -27.55
CA PHE A 707 -13.76 21.70 -28.74
C PHE A 707 -14.86 20.67 -28.40
N MET A 708 -14.61 19.79 -27.43
CA MET A 708 -15.58 18.77 -27.00
C MET A 708 -16.91 19.37 -26.56
N LYS A 709 -16.88 20.48 -25.81
CA LYS A 709 -18.08 21.19 -25.35
C LYS A 709 -19.00 21.64 -26.48
N VAL A 710 -18.44 21.90 -27.67
CA VAL A 710 -19.19 22.39 -28.85
C VAL A 710 -19.60 21.22 -29.75
N PHE A 711 -18.71 20.24 -29.96
CA PHE A 711 -18.89 19.23 -31.01
C PHE A 711 -19.31 17.85 -30.50
N CYS A 712 -19.14 17.53 -29.22
CA CYS A 712 -19.55 16.23 -28.69
C CYS A 712 -21.06 16.21 -28.40
N ARG A 713 -21.70 15.09 -28.72
CA ARG A 713 -23.11 14.86 -28.39
C ARG A 713 -23.31 14.75 -26.88
N ILE A 714 -24.29 15.49 -26.37
CA ILE A 714 -24.74 15.46 -24.97
C ILE A 714 -25.19 14.04 -24.59
N LYS A 715 -24.89 13.63 -23.36
CA LYS A 715 -25.32 12.36 -22.78
C LYS A 715 -26.40 12.64 -21.73
N PRO A 716 -27.70 12.54 -22.09
CA PRO A 716 -28.78 12.70 -21.12
C PRO A 716 -28.72 11.60 -20.06
N LYS A 717 -29.26 11.86 -18.88
CA LYS A 717 -29.23 10.98 -17.71
C LYS A 717 -27.82 10.60 -17.25
N GLN A 718 -26.84 11.48 -17.49
CA GLN A 718 -25.46 11.29 -17.04
C GLN A 718 -25.09 12.33 -15.97
N VAL A 719 -24.65 11.84 -14.81
CA VAL A 719 -24.32 12.68 -13.64
C VAL A 719 -22.86 12.48 -13.29
N ILE A 720 -22.11 13.57 -13.17
CA ILE A 720 -20.72 13.53 -12.71
C ILE A 720 -20.62 14.01 -11.27
N PHE A 721 -19.87 13.27 -10.44
CA PHE A 721 -19.60 13.58 -9.04
C PHE A 721 -18.12 13.81 -8.83
N GLU A 722 -17.77 14.81 -8.03
CA GLU A 722 -16.42 15.02 -7.50
C GLU A 722 -16.52 15.41 -6.01
N SER A 723 -15.66 14.83 -5.18
CA SER A 723 -15.50 15.25 -3.78
C SER A 723 -14.03 15.43 -3.45
N GLY A 724 -13.72 16.49 -2.68
CA GLY A 724 -12.38 16.76 -2.18
C GLY A 724 -11.33 16.77 -3.28
N ILE A 725 -11.57 17.51 -4.37
CA ILE A 725 -10.70 17.59 -5.57
C ILE A 725 -10.33 16.22 -6.18
N GLY A 726 -11.29 15.28 -6.19
CA GLY A 726 -11.13 13.94 -6.74
C GLY A 726 -10.24 13.04 -5.89
N LYS A 727 -9.98 13.41 -4.64
CA LYS A 727 -9.21 12.60 -3.67
C LYS A 727 -10.09 11.78 -2.74
N GLN A 728 -11.40 12.01 -2.74
CA GLN A 728 -12.31 11.38 -1.78
C GLN A 728 -13.56 10.84 -2.47
N TYR A 729 -14.03 9.69 -1.98
CA TYR A 729 -15.40 9.23 -2.13
C TYR A 729 -16.10 9.43 -0.78
N SER A 730 -16.60 10.64 -0.56
CA SER A 730 -17.15 11.06 0.74
C SER A 730 -18.03 12.29 0.57
N ASP A 731 -18.53 12.80 1.71
CA ASP A 731 -19.22 14.07 1.84
C ASP A 731 -20.60 14.06 1.14
N SER A 732 -21.21 15.24 0.97
CA SER A 732 -22.57 15.37 0.44
C SER A 732 -22.74 14.75 -0.97
N PRO A 733 -21.76 14.83 -1.89
CA PRO A 733 -21.85 14.14 -3.19
C PRO A 733 -22.04 12.62 -3.05
N LYS A 734 -21.37 11.97 -2.09
CA LYS A 734 -21.51 10.52 -1.83
C LYS A 734 -22.94 10.17 -1.43
N GLN A 735 -23.53 10.91 -0.49
CA GLN A 735 -24.89 10.62 -0.02
C GLN A 735 -25.94 10.81 -1.12
N ILE A 736 -25.81 11.87 -1.92
CA ILE A 736 -26.67 12.11 -3.09
C ILE A 736 -26.58 10.92 -4.05
N TYR A 737 -25.38 10.49 -4.41
CA TYR A 737 -25.20 9.35 -5.29
C TYR A 737 -25.76 8.04 -4.74
N GLN A 738 -25.47 7.72 -3.48
CA GLN A 738 -25.97 6.48 -2.87
C GLN A 738 -27.50 6.46 -2.87
N LYS A 739 -28.14 7.60 -2.61
CA LYS A 739 -29.59 7.70 -2.72
C LYS A 739 -30.06 7.53 -4.17
N MET A 740 -29.42 8.18 -5.14
CA MET A 740 -29.75 8.02 -6.57
C MET A 740 -29.57 6.59 -7.07
N LEU A 741 -28.61 5.83 -6.55
CA LEU A 741 -28.44 4.42 -6.94
C LEU A 741 -29.67 3.56 -6.59
N THR A 742 -30.32 3.87 -5.46
CA THR A 742 -31.42 3.08 -4.90
C THR A 742 -32.81 3.59 -5.27
N ASP A 743 -32.94 4.85 -5.69
CA ASP A 743 -34.23 5.46 -6.06
C ASP A 743 -34.61 5.06 -7.51
N PRO A 744 -35.76 4.40 -7.72
CA PRO A 744 -36.23 3.97 -9.05
C PRO A 744 -36.34 5.10 -10.08
N PHE A 745 -36.50 6.36 -9.65
CA PHE A 745 -36.53 7.51 -10.56
C PHE A 745 -35.26 7.63 -11.41
N PHE A 746 -34.11 7.18 -10.88
CA PHE A 746 -32.83 7.22 -11.56
C PHE A 746 -32.49 5.92 -12.29
N GLU A 747 -33.47 5.05 -12.53
CA GLU A 747 -33.26 3.90 -13.40
C GLU A 747 -32.83 4.34 -14.81
N GLY A 748 -31.78 3.70 -15.33
CA GLY A 748 -31.14 4.06 -16.60
C GLY A 748 -30.19 5.26 -16.55
N TYR A 749 -29.97 5.89 -15.38
CA TYR A 749 -28.92 6.89 -15.24
C TYR A 749 -27.53 6.27 -15.25
N LYS A 750 -26.57 7.03 -15.79
CA LYS A 750 -25.14 6.70 -15.76
C LYS A 750 -24.41 7.66 -14.84
N PHE A 751 -23.63 7.09 -13.92
CA PHE A 751 -22.91 7.84 -12.90
C PHE A 751 -21.42 7.85 -13.21
N ILE A 752 -20.81 9.03 -13.17
CA ILE A 752 -19.38 9.22 -13.40
C ILE A 752 -18.75 9.78 -12.13
N TRP A 753 -17.84 9.04 -11.48
CA TRP A 753 -17.12 9.55 -10.31
C TRP A 753 -15.72 10.00 -10.70
N ILE A 754 -15.39 11.25 -10.41
CA ILE A 754 -14.02 11.73 -10.48
C ILE A 754 -13.35 11.35 -9.17
N TYR A 755 -12.58 10.25 -9.19
CA TYR A 755 -11.88 9.73 -8.02
C TYR A 755 -10.55 9.11 -8.41
N ASN A 756 -9.52 9.42 -7.63
CA ASN A 756 -8.18 8.89 -7.84
C ASN A 756 -7.91 7.58 -7.05
N GLY A 757 -8.82 7.17 -6.15
CA GLY A 757 -8.76 5.90 -5.41
C GLY A 757 -9.46 4.74 -6.13
N TYR A 758 -9.61 3.61 -5.42
CA TYR A 758 -10.02 2.31 -5.99
C TYR A 758 -11.04 1.55 -5.15
N ASP A 759 -11.50 2.14 -4.05
CA ASP A 759 -12.30 1.55 -2.96
C ASP A 759 -13.82 1.70 -3.14
N ILE A 760 -14.28 2.08 -4.34
CA ILE A 760 -15.72 2.14 -4.66
C ILE A 760 -16.12 0.87 -5.41
N GLU A 761 -17.14 0.16 -4.95
CA GLU A 761 -17.74 -0.97 -5.69
C GLU A 761 -18.29 -0.44 -7.03
N LYS A 762 -17.80 -1.00 -8.13
CA LYS A 762 -18.21 -0.62 -9.49
C LYS A 762 -19.42 -1.47 -9.88
N ASP A 763 -20.56 -0.83 -10.12
CA ASP A 763 -21.68 -1.43 -10.84
C ASP A 763 -21.65 -1.04 -12.33
N ASP A 764 -22.53 -1.61 -13.15
CA ASP A 764 -22.57 -1.32 -14.60
C ASP A 764 -23.00 0.13 -14.92
N ARG A 765 -23.58 0.85 -13.95
CA ARG A 765 -24.00 2.26 -14.07
C ARG A 765 -22.89 3.23 -13.66
N LEU A 766 -21.91 2.80 -12.86
CA LEU A 766 -20.84 3.62 -12.32
C LEU A 766 -19.56 3.51 -13.16
N LYS A 767 -19.03 4.66 -13.57
CA LYS A 767 -17.68 4.77 -14.13
C LYS A 767 -16.81 5.69 -13.29
N ILE A 768 -15.69 5.14 -12.79
CA ILE A 768 -14.68 5.93 -12.07
C ILE A 768 -13.63 6.44 -13.06
N ILE A 769 -13.33 7.74 -12.99
CA ILE A 769 -12.33 8.40 -13.83
C ILE A 769 -11.34 9.20 -12.98
N LYS A 770 -10.10 9.30 -13.44
CA LYS A 770 -9.07 10.06 -12.74
C LYS A 770 -9.13 11.54 -13.06
N ARG A 771 -8.92 12.39 -12.05
CA ARG A 771 -8.91 13.84 -12.24
C ARG A 771 -7.84 14.25 -13.26
N PHE A 772 -8.23 15.17 -14.15
CA PHE A 772 -7.41 15.64 -15.27
C PHE A 772 -7.05 14.57 -16.31
N SER A 773 -7.63 13.36 -16.31
CA SER A 773 -7.48 12.41 -17.44
C SER A 773 -8.16 12.95 -18.70
N TRP A 774 -7.94 12.32 -19.84
CA TRP A 774 -8.70 12.68 -21.04
C TRP A 774 -10.21 12.45 -20.83
N GLU A 775 -10.60 11.37 -20.12
CA GLU A 775 -11.99 11.12 -19.75
C GLU A 775 -12.58 12.23 -18.90
N TYR A 776 -11.80 12.81 -17.97
CA TYR A 776 -12.25 13.92 -17.13
C TYR A 776 -12.78 15.08 -17.96
N PHE A 777 -12.07 15.49 -19.01
CA PHE A 777 -12.52 16.57 -19.89
C PHE A 777 -13.72 16.13 -20.76
N TYR A 778 -13.71 14.89 -21.26
CA TYR A 778 -14.82 14.36 -22.06
C TYR A 778 -16.14 14.30 -21.28
N TYR A 779 -16.12 13.75 -20.06
CA TYR A 779 -17.33 13.60 -19.25
C TYR A 779 -17.82 14.94 -18.70
N LEU A 780 -16.93 15.87 -18.35
CA LEU A 780 -17.36 17.23 -18.03
C LEU A 780 -18.07 17.88 -19.23
N ALA A 781 -17.52 17.73 -20.44
CA ALA A 781 -18.09 18.36 -21.64
C ALA A 781 -19.45 17.78 -22.09
N THR A 782 -19.81 16.57 -21.66
CA THR A 782 -20.95 15.81 -22.19
C THR A 782 -22.03 15.45 -21.17
N SER A 783 -21.76 15.59 -19.86
CA SER A 783 -22.72 15.24 -18.80
C SER A 783 -23.78 16.32 -18.60
N GLU A 784 -25.00 15.87 -18.35
CA GLU A 784 -26.15 16.72 -18.06
C GLU A 784 -26.10 17.33 -16.65
N TYR A 785 -25.57 16.60 -15.66
CA TYR A 785 -25.49 17.09 -14.28
C TYR A 785 -24.08 17.02 -13.73
N TRP A 786 -23.66 18.07 -13.02
CA TRP A 786 -22.43 18.14 -12.23
C TRP A 786 -22.77 18.29 -10.75
N VAL A 787 -22.17 17.47 -9.89
CA VAL A 787 -22.29 17.51 -8.42
C VAL A 787 -20.89 17.61 -7.82
N ASN A 788 -20.62 18.68 -7.09
CA ASN A 788 -19.31 18.90 -6.46
C ASN A 788 -19.47 19.62 -5.12
N ASN A 789 -18.58 19.35 -4.16
CA ASN A 789 -18.51 20.06 -2.87
C ASN A 789 -17.42 21.14 -2.83
N GLN A 790 -16.64 21.24 -3.91
CA GLN A 790 -15.65 22.28 -4.14
C GLN A 790 -15.77 22.79 -5.58
N ASN A 791 -14.90 23.73 -5.94
CA ASN A 791 -14.84 24.27 -7.28
C ASN A 791 -13.99 23.39 -8.23
N PHE A 792 -14.51 23.18 -9.44
CA PHE A 792 -13.68 22.78 -10.57
C PHE A 792 -12.63 23.86 -10.87
N PRO A 793 -11.51 23.52 -11.52
CA PRO A 793 -10.51 24.52 -11.89
C PRO A 793 -11.13 25.65 -12.72
N TYR A 794 -10.69 26.89 -12.50
CA TYR A 794 -11.27 28.10 -13.10
C TYR A 794 -11.32 28.11 -14.65
N TYR A 795 -10.49 27.31 -15.31
CA TYR A 795 -10.47 27.17 -16.77
C TYR A 795 -11.52 26.19 -17.32
N ILE A 796 -12.16 25.41 -16.45
CA ILE A 796 -13.31 24.57 -16.78
C ILE A 796 -14.55 25.44 -16.73
N HIS A 797 -15.22 25.56 -17.88
CA HIS A 797 -16.43 26.33 -18.03
C HIS A 797 -17.60 25.38 -18.27
N LYS A 798 -18.63 25.46 -17.43
CA LYS A 798 -19.87 24.68 -17.52
C LYS A 798 -20.50 24.79 -18.92
N PRO A 799 -20.82 23.67 -19.59
CA PRO A 799 -21.64 23.70 -20.79
C PRO A 799 -23.03 24.27 -20.49
N LYS A 800 -23.66 24.94 -21.47
CA LYS A 800 -24.98 25.57 -21.26
C LYS A 800 -26.10 24.58 -20.93
N HIS A 801 -25.98 23.35 -21.40
CA HIS A 801 -26.96 22.27 -21.18
C HIS A 801 -26.79 21.57 -19.82
N THR A 802 -25.73 21.89 -19.08
CA THR A 802 -25.38 21.21 -17.84
C THR A 802 -25.95 21.96 -16.64
N THR A 803 -26.56 21.23 -15.71
CA THR A 803 -26.95 21.72 -14.39
C THR A 803 -25.87 21.40 -13.35
N PHE A 804 -25.41 22.40 -12.61
CA PHE A 804 -24.35 22.30 -11.61
C PHE A 804 -24.89 22.55 -10.20
N LEU A 805 -24.93 21.46 -9.42
CA LEU A 805 -25.18 21.44 -7.99
C LEU A 805 -23.85 21.56 -7.22
N GLN A 806 -23.69 22.68 -6.51
CA GLN A 806 -22.62 22.92 -5.55
C GLN A 806 -23.13 22.58 -4.14
N THR A 807 -22.51 21.62 -3.46
CA THR A 807 -22.90 21.29 -2.08
C THR A 807 -22.11 22.07 -1.04
N TRP A 808 -20.99 22.70 -1.43
CA TRP A 808 -19.99 23.21 -0.49
C TRP A 808 -19.57 22.16 0.55
N HIS A 809 -18.81 22.54 1.58
CA HIS A 809 -18.16 21.58 2.48
C HIS A 809 -18.14 22.01 3.96
N GLY A 810 -19.00 22.93 4.38
CA GLY A 810 -19.18 23.25 5.79
C GLY A 810 -19.72 24.64 6.08
N THR A 811 -20.29 24.78 7.26
CA THR A 811 -20.76 26.06 7.81
C THR A 811 -19.60 27.04 8.00
N PRO A 812 -19.72 28.31 7.54
CA PRO A 812 -18.62 29.27 7.63
C PRO A 812 -18.31 29.70 9.07
N LEU A 813 -17.08 29.41 9.53
CA LEU A 813 -16.51 30.01 10.75
C LEU A 813 -15.64 31.23 10.42
N LYS A 814 -14.73 31.05 9.46
CA LYS A 814 -13.76 32.05 9.00
C LYS A 814 -14.35 32.85 7.85
N LYS A 815 -14.03 34.15 7.75
CA LYS A 815 -14.44 34.97 6.60
C LYS A 815 -13.89 34.38 5.29
N MET A 816 -14.69 34.44 4.24
CA MET A 816 -14.37 33.83 2.95
C MET A 816 -14.52 34.84 1.81
N MET A 817 -13.66 34.70 0.81
CA MET A 817 -13.85 35.32 -0.50
C MET A 817 -14.04 36.84 -0.43
N ASN A 818 -15.20 37.37 -0.85
CA ASN A 818 -15.45 38.81 -0.88
C ASN A 818 -15.55 39.44 0.51
N ASP A 819 -15.68 38.63 1.58
CA ASP A 819 -15.71 39.11 2.96
C ASP A 819 -14.31 39.15 3.60
N VAL A 820 -13.26 38.72 2.90
CA VAL A 820 -11.87 38.78 3.42
C VAL A 820 -11.24 40.11 3.01
N ASP A 821 -10.77 40.88 3.99
CA ASP A 821 -10.23 42.22 3.78
C ASP A 821 -8.94 42.22 2.92
N SER A 822 -8.06 41.24 3.10
CA SER A 822 -6.89 41.06 2.24
C SER A 822 -6.39 39.60 2.21
N PHE A 823 -5.84 39.18 1.06
CA PHE A 823 -5.17 37.89 0.91
C PHE A 823 -3.67 38.09 0.80
N SER A 824 -2.90 37.72 1.83
CA SER A 824 -1.43 37.84 1.84
C SER A 824 -0.73 37.03 0.74
N ASP A 825 -1.30 35.90 0.33
CA ASP A 825 -0.70 34.93 -0.60
C ASP A 825 -1.38 34.83 -1.98
N LYS A 826 -2.24 35.79 -2.36
CA LYS A 826 -3.01 35.75 -3.63
C LYS A 826 -2.80 37.00 -4.48
N ASP A 827 -2.85 36.82 -5.79
CA ASP A 827 -2.82 37.94 -6.73
C ASP A 827 -4.16 38.71 -6.74
N ALA A 828 -4.11 39.99 -7.11
CA ALA A 828 -5.28 40.87 -7.18
C ALA A 828 -6.43 40.35 -8.08
N GLY A 829 -6.12 39.47 -9.05
CA GLY A 829 -7.11 38.85 -9.91
C GLY A 829 -7.80 37.60 -9.33
N TYR A 830 -7.42 37.15 -8.13
CA TYR A 830 -7.95 35.92 -7.53
C TYR A 830 -9.47 35.98 -7.28
N VAL A 831 -9.94 36.99 -6.56
CA VAL A 831 -11.36 37.15 -6.21
C VAL A 831 -12.23 37.29 -7.47
N PRO A 832 -11.92 38.16 -8.45
CA PRO A 832 -12.69 38.23 -9.70
C PRO A 832 -12.75 36.91 -10.48
N ARG A 833 -11.66 36.12 -10.51
CA ARG A 833 -11.66 34.80 -11.16
C ARG A 833 -12.58 33.83 -10.45
N MET A 834 -12.59 33.81 -9.13
CA MET A 834 -13.45 32.92 -8.36
C MET A 834 -14.92 33.35 -8.42
N ASN A 835 -15.24 34.64 -8.45
CA ASN A 835 -16.61 35.11 -8.68
C ASN A 835 -17.16 34.59 -10.03
N LYS A 836 -16.32 34.51 -11.08
CA LYS A 836 -16.68 33.85 -12.35
C LYS A 836 -16.90 32.35 -12.22
N VAL A 837 -16.20 31.67 -11.30
CA VAL A 837 -16.41 30.24 -11.03
C VAL A 837 -17.72 30.03 -10.29
N ASN A 838 -17.98 30.84 -9.26
CA ASN A 838 -19.20 30.78 -8.45
C ASN A 838 -20.46 31.07 -9.27
N ALA A 839 -20.35 31.97 -10.25
CA ALA A 839 -21.43 32.28 -11.20
C ALA A 839 -21.82 31.12 -12.12
N GLN A 840 -21.09 30.00 -12.12
CA GLN A 840 -21.44 28.80 -12.90
C GLN A 840 -22.39 27.85 -12.15
N TRP A 841 -22.58 28.03 -10.85
CA TRP A 841 -23.46 27.19 -10.04
C TRP A 841 -24.93 27.50 -10.36
N ASP A 842 -25.76 26.47 -10.52
CA ASP A 842 -27.22 26.63 -10.64
C ASP A 842 -27.91 26.43 -9.29
N TYR A 843 -27.34 25.56 -8.44
CA TYR A 843 -27.82 25.29 -7.08
C TYR A 843 -26.67 25.33 -6.08
N LEU A 844 -26.93 25.85 -4.88
CA LEU A 844 -26.00 25.87 -3.75
C LEU A 844 -26.68 25.32 -2.49
N VAL A 845 -26.18 24.24 -1.90
CA VAL A 845 -26.73 23.71 -0.64
C VAL A 845 -26.28 24.56 0.55
N SER A 846 -27.24 24.91 1.42
CA SER A 846 -27.01 25.64 2.66
C SER A 846 -27.51 24.85 3.88
N PRO A 847 -26.70 24.75 4.95
CA PRO A 847 -27.05 24.01 6.17
C PRO A 847 -27.97 24.77 7.13
N SER A 848 -28.01 26.10 7.06
CA SER A 848 -28.78 26.96 7.96
C SER A 848 -28.97 28.35 7.37
N HIS A 849 -29.92 29.11 7.91
CA HIS A 849 -30.11 30.51 7.53
C HIS A 849 -28.84 31.37 7.70
N TYR A 850 -28.12 31.16 8.80
CA TYR A 850 -26.81 31.80 9.01
C TYR A 850 -25.84 31.54 7.85
N ALA A 851 -25.71 30.29 7.41
CA ALA A 851 -24.81 29.95 6.31
C ALA A 851 -25.30 30.54 4.97
N THR A 852 -26.62 30.61 4.76
CA THR A 852 -27.23 31.26 3.58
C THR A 852 -26.75 32.71 3.46
N GLU A 853 -26.90 33.51 4.52
CA GLU A 853 -26.45 34.91 4.52
C GLU A 853 -24.95 35.05 4.21
N ARG A 854 -24.11 34.21 4.83
CA ARG A 854 -22.65 34.25 4.60
C ARG A 854 -22.28 33.81 3.19
N PHE A 855 -23.00 32.85 2.61
CA PHE A 855 -22.77 32.45 1.23
C PHE A 855 -23.19 33.52 0.23
N GLU A 856 -24.28 34.23 0.49
CA GLU A 856 -24.72 35.36 -0.33
C GLU A 856 -23.67 36.47 -0.37
N SER A 857 -23.15 36.90 0.79
CA SER A 857 -22.11 37.93 0.86
C SER A 857 -20.77 37.44 0.27
N ALA A 858 -20.29 36.28 0.72
CA ALA A 858 -18.97 35.81 0.37
C ALA A 858 -18.84 35.39 -1.10
N PHE A 859 -19.86 34.74 -1.67
CA PHE A 859 -19.75 34.13 -3.00
C PHE A 859 -20.47 34.89 -4.10
N LEU A 860 -21.39 35.80 -3.77
CA LEU A 860 -22.28 36.50 -4.71
C LEU A 860 -22.87 35.53 -5.75
N PRO A 861 -23.46 34.38 -5.32
CA PRO A 861 -23.87 33.33 -6.23
C PRO A 861 -25.06 33.77 -7.08
N LYS A 862 -25.12 33.31 -8.33
CA LYS A 862 -26.34 33.38 -9.16
C LYS A 862 -27.24 32.15 -8.98
N ALA A 863 -26.77 31.19 -8.19
CA ALA A 863 -27.43 29.92 -7.94
C ALA A 863 -28.67 30.09 -7.06
N LYS A 864 -29.63 29.18 -7.19
CA LYS A 864 -30.69 28.99 -6.21
C LYS A 864 -30.10 28.34 -4.95
N ILE A 865 -30.11 29.05 -3.83
CA ILE A 865 -29.65 28.50 -2.55
C ILE A 865 -30.74 27.57 -1.99
N LEU A 866 -30.35 26.36 -1.62
CA LEU A 866 -31.20 25.32 -1.04
C LEU A 866 -30.88 25.22 0.44
N GLU A 867 -31.66 25.91 1.28
CA GLU A 867 -31.54 25.86 2.73
C GLU A 867 -32.20 24.59 3.28
N VAL A 868 -31.47 23.47 3.27
CA VAL A 868 -32.03 22.13 3.49
C VAL A 868 -31.21 21.24 4.41
N GLY A 869 -30.10 21.72 4.98
CA GLY A 869 -29.13 20.86 5.69
C GLY A 869 -28.13 20.22 4.71
N TYR A 870 -27.05 19.63 5.22
CA TYR A 870 -26.09 18.93 4.37
C TYR A 870 -26.45 17.45 4.19
N PRO A 871 -26.51 16.94 2.94
CA PRO A 871 -26.69 15.51 2.68
C PRO A 871 -25.75 14.60 3.47
N ARG A 872 -24.49 15.01 3.70
CA ARG A 872 -23.52 14.23 4.50
C ARG A 872 -23.99 13.94 5.93
N ASN A 873 -24.78 14.82 6.52
CA ASN A 873 -25.22 14.73 7.91
C ASN A 873 -26.44 13.83 8.11
N ASP A 874 -27.09 13.37 7.02
CA ASP A 874 -28.23 12.44 7.11
C ASP A 874 -27.86 11.12 7.83
N VAL A 875 -26.58 10.75 7.83
CA VAL A 875 -26.07 9.54 8.51
C VAL A 875 -26.32 9.56 10.03
N PHE A 876 -26.46 10.74 10.64
CA PHE A 876 -26.77 10.87 12.07
C PHE A 876 -28.21 10.49 12.41
N PHE A 877 -29.07 10.33 11.40
CA PHE A 877 -30.50 10.02 11.54
C PHE A 877 -30.87 8.62 11.04
N LEU A 878 -29.88 7.78 10.75
CA LEU A 878 -30.09 6.36 10.47
C LEU A 878 -30.69 5.64 11.69
N SER A 879 -31.31 4.48 11.44
CA SER A 879 -31.84 3.63 12.51
C SER A 879 -30.71 3.12 13.43
N ASP A 880 -31.06 2.75 14.66
CA ASP A 880 -30.08 2.25 15.64
C ASP A 880 -29.37 0.98 15.16
N ASN A 881 -30.07 0.14 14.38
CA ASN A 881 -29.47 -1.03 13.76
C ASN A 881 -28.40 -0.65 12.73
N GLU A 882 -28.71 0.26 11.80
CA GLU A 882 -27.76 0.73 10.78
C GLU A 882 -26.55 1.44 11.40
N LYS A 883 -26.79 2.29 12.40
CA LYS A 883 -25.70 2.92 13.18
C LYS A 883 -24.86 1.88 13.89
N GLY A 884 -25.51 0.91 14.55
CA GLY A 884 -24.85 -0.17 15.28
C GLY A 884 -23.93 -1.00 14.38
N GLU A 885 -24.33 -1.25 13.13
CA GLU A 885 -23.47 -1.89 12.14
C GLU A 885 -22.25 -1.04 11.80
N ILE A 886 -22.43 0.23 11.45
CA ILE A 886 -21.32 1.16 11.14
C ILE A 886 -20.36 1.25 12.33
N LEU A 887 -20.88 1.42 13.55
CA LEU A 887 -20.07 1.55 14.76
C LEU A 887 -19.28 0.27 15.04
N ARG A 888 -19.91 -0.90 14.88
CA ARG A 888 -19.24 -2.19 15.03
C ARG A 888 -18.10 -2.34 14.03
N GLN A 889 -18.33 -1.97 12.77
CA GLN A 889 -17.30 -1.98 11.72
C GLN A 889 -16.10 -1.12 12.08
N LEU A 890 -16.33 0.13 12.47
CA LEU A 890 -15.26 1.07 12.80
C LEU A 890 -14.49 0.66 14.06
N ARG A 891 -15.19 0.19 15.10
CA ARG A 891 -14.55 -0.32 16.32
C ARG A 891 -13.66 -1.52 16.01
N ASN A 892 -14.14 -2.45 15.19
CA ASN A 892 -13.36 -3.60 14.75
C ASN A 892 -12.14 -3.21 13.92
N MET A 893 -12.30 -2.27 12.97
CA MET A 893 -11.22 -1.78 12.10
C MET A 893 -10.01 -1.25 12.89
N TRP A 894 -10.24 -0.68 14.07
CA TRP A 894 -9.20 -0.08 14.92
C TRP A 894 -8.97 -0.83 16.23
N GLY A 895 -9.57 -2.02 16.42
CA GLY A 895 -9.40 -2.83 17.63
C GLY A 895 -9.92 -2.17 18.92
N ILE A 896 -10.96 -1.35 18.83
CA ILE A 896 -11.51 -0.60 19.96
C ILE A 896 -12.53 -1.46 20.71
N ASN A 897 -12.07 -2.14 21.76
CA ASN A 897 -12.90 -3.00 22.61
C ASN A 897 -13.25 -2.30 23.93
N ASN A 898 -14.55 -2.16 24.23
CA ASN A 898 -15.08 -1.64 25.51
C ASN A 898 -14.54 -0.25 25.97
N LYS A 899 -13.89 0.52 25.09
CA LYS A 899 -13.40 1.88 25.38
C LYS A 899 -14.27 2.96 24.75
N LYS A 900 -14.38 4.10 25.44
CA LYS A 900 -14.94 5.34 24.90
C LYS A 900 -13.96 5.97 23.89
N VAL A 901 -14.49 6.72 22.93
CA VAL A 901 -13.71 7.26 21.81
C VAL A 901 -13.68 8.77 21.86
N ILE A 902 -12.46 9.33 21.90
CA ILE A 902 -12.20 10.76 21.77
C ILE A 902 -11.74 11.03 20.34
N LEU A 903 -12.45 11.85 19.58
CA LEU A 903 -11.96 12.32 18.28
C LEU A 903 -11.20 13.63 18.48
N TYR A 904 -9.89 13.64 18.19
CA TYR A 904 -9.09 14.85 18.18
C TYR A 904 -8.85 15.34 16.75
N ALA A 905 -9.44 16.49 16.39
CA ALA A 905 -9.49 17.02 15.03
C ALA A 905 -9.06 18.51 14.94
N PRO A 906 -7.77 18.83 15.14
CA PRO A 906 -7.28 20.21 15.15
C PRO A 906 -7.23 20.83 13.74
N THR A 907 -7.36 22.16 13.66
CA THR A 907 -7.12 22.92 12.44
C THR A 907 -5.62 23.07 12.13
N PHE A 908 -5.30 23.41 10.88
CA PHE A 908 -3.92 23.69 10.46
C PHE A 908 -3.48 25.09 10.94
N ARG A 909 -2.16 25.27 11.13
CA ARG A 909 -1.49 26.55 11.41
C ARG A 909 -0.61 26.97 10.24
N ASP A 910 -0.60 28.26 9.90
CA ASP A 910 0.19 28.78 8.77
C ASP A 910 1.67 29.06 9.14
N ASP A 911 1.96 29.20 10.44
CA ASP A 911 3.23 29.72 10.97
C ASP A 911 4.34 28.65 11.10
N ASP A 912 4.00 27.37 11.03
CA ASP A 912 4.96 26.25 11.12
C ASP A 912 5.68 25.95 9.78
N LYS A 913 6.19 26.97 9.08
CA LYS A 913 6.97 26.78 7.83
C LYS A 913 8.46 26.59 8.13
N THR A 914 9.02 25.43 7.80
CA THR A 914 10.49 25.24 7.79
C THR A 914 11.14 25.98 6.61
N SER A 915 12.45 26.27 6.73
CA SER A 915 13.30 26.88 5.69
C SER A 915 13.41 26.08 4.37
N ALA A 916 12.84 24.87 4.30
CA ALA A 916 12.68 24.08 3.09
C ALA A 916 11.26 24.13 2.47
N GLY A 917 10.39 25.02 2.96
CA GLY A 917 8.99 25.14 2.52
C GLY A 917 8.12 23.93 2.92
N LYS A 918 8.54 23.14 3.91
CA LYS A 918 7.75 22.03 4.47
C LYS A 918 7.10 22.49 5.76
N GLN A 919 5.78 22.29 5.87
CA GLN A 919 5.01 22.60 7.07
C GLN A 919 5.08 21.40 8.01
N ASP A 920 5.62 21.58 9.23
CA ASP A 920 5.51 20.60 10.31
C ASP A 920 4.21 20.83 11.09
N PHE A 921 3.64 19.77 11.67
CA PHE A 921 2.57 19.91 12.66
C PHE A 921 3.19 19.63 14.01
N LYS A 922 3.30 20.66 14.86
CA LYS A 922 3.70 20.50 16.24
C LYS A 922 2.48 20.04 17.04
N LEU A 923 2.49 18.78 17.48
CA LEU A 923 1.47 18.30 18.41
C LEU A 923 1.74 18.93 19.78
N ASN A 924 0.91 19.88 20.21
CA ASN A 924 1.00 20.51 21.53
C ASN A 924 0.27 19.73 22.63
N LEU A 925 -0.23 18.52 22.32
CA LEU A 925 -0.80 17.59 23.30
C LEU A 925 0.28 16.68 23.87
N ASN A 926 0.29 16.55 25.20
CA ASN A 926 1.12 15.57 25.87
C ASN A 926 0.46 14.18 25.83
N ILE A 927 0.82 13.37 24.83
CA ILE A 927 0.31 12.00 24.66
C ILE A 927 0.59 11.14 25.90
N GLU A 928 1.75 11.30 26.55
CA GLU A 928 2.12 10.50 27.72
C GLU A 928 1.22 10.81 28.92
N ALA A 929 0.92 12.09 29.17
CA ALA A 929 0.02 12.51 30.22
C ALA A 929 -1.40 11.97 29.97
N MET A 930 -1.90 12.10 28.74
CA MET A 930 -3.21 11.55 28.35
C MET A 930 -3.26 10.04 28.50
N TYR A 931 -2.21 9.32 28.08
CA TYR A 931 -2.14 7.87 28.21
C TYR A 931 -2.25 7.47 29.69
N LYS A 932 -1.43 8.06 30.57
CA LYS A 932 -1.48 7.77 32.02
C LYS A 932 -2.86 7.99 32.62
N ALA A 933 -3.56 9.04 32.20
CA ALA A 933 -4.84 9.43 32.79
C ALA A 933 -6.06 8.73 32.16
N LEU A 934 -6.01 8.32 30.88
CA LEU A 934 -7.21 7.97 30.11
C LEU A 934 -7.12 6.61 29.40
N HIS A 935 -5.97 5.95 29.31
CA HIS A 935 -5.80 4.78 28.43
C HIS A 935 -6.65 3.55 28.81
N GLU A 936 -7.07 3.41 30.07
CA GLU A 936 -7.91 2.29 30.51
C GLU A 936 -9.32 2.39 29.92
N ASP A 937 -9.90 3.59 29.94
CA ASP A 937 -11.30 3.83 29.55
C ASP A 937 -11.47 4.40 28.13
N TYR A 938 -10.44 5.06 27.58
CA TYR A 938 -10.53 5.82 26.35
C TYR A 938 -9.52 5.40 25.29
N VAL A 939 -9.88 5.67 24.04
CA VAL A 939 -8.99 5.71 22.88
C VAL A 939 -9.12 7.08 22.20
N VAL A 940 -8.01 7.61 21.69
CA VAL A 940 -7.95 8.87 20.95
C VAL A 940 -7.78 8.58 19.46
N LEU A 941 -8.76 8.98 18.65
CA LEU A 941 -8.65 9.00 17.20
C LEU A 941 -8.11 10.36 16.76
N PHE A 942 -6.90 10.36 16.22
CA PHE A 942 -6.25 11.58 15.74
C PHE A 942 -6.53 11.81 14.25
N ARG A 943 -7.16 12.94 13.94
CA ARG A 943 -7.54 13.36 12.59
C ARG A 943 -6.78 14.62 12.19
N GLN A 944 -5.61 14.44 11.58
CA GLN A 944 -4.81 15.53 11.06
C GLN A 944 -5.49 16.20 9.85
N HIS A 945 -5.34 17.53 9.74
CA HIS A 945 -5.84 18.28 8.61
C HIS A 945 -5.14 17.90 7.29
N ALA A 946 -5.91 17.77 6.20
CA ALA A 946 -5.44 17.23 4.91
C ALA A 946 -4.35 18.07 4.18
N ILE A 947 -4.12 19.31 4.62
CA ILE A 947 -3.06 20.19 4.09
C ILE A 947 -1.69 19.83 4.66
N VAL A 948 -1.65 19.30 5.88
CA VAL A 948 -0.40 18.91 6.55
C VAL A 948 0.19 17.68 5.86
N LYS A 949 1.49 17.72 5.55
CA LYS A 949 2.19 16.65 4.81
C LYS A 949 3.12 15.80 5.66
N THR A 950 3.33 16.20 6.90
CA THR A 950 4.24 15.58 7.87
C THR A 950 3.50 14.55 8.68
N LYS A 951 4.05 13.34 8.69
CA LYS A 951 3.50 12.24 9.48
C LYS A 951 3.89 12.46 10.93
N LEU A 952 2.90 12.45 11.81
CA LEU A 952 3.15 12.30 13.24
C LEU A 952 3.74 10.90 13.47
N TYR A 953 4.85 10.82 14.21
CA TYR A 953 5.36 9.55 14.70
C TYR A 953 4.73 9.29 16.06
N ILE A 954 4.02 8.17 16.17
CA ILE A 954 3.44 7.68 17.42
C ILE A 954 4.26 6.45 17.82
N PRO A 955 4.99 6.49 18.97
CA PRO A 955 5.68 5.33 19.52
C PRO A 955 4.78 4.09 19.58
N ASP A 956 5.35 2.90 19.35
CA ASP A 956 4.59 1.65 19.29
C ASP A 956 3.74 1.39 20.55
N TYR A 957 4.24 1.80 21.72
CA TYR A 957 3.55 1.68 23.01
C TYR A 957 2.25 2.51 23.12
N PHE A 958 2.07 3.53 22.29
CA PHE A 958 0.85 4.36 22.31
C PHE A 958 -0.13 4.01 21.18
N LYS A 959 0.16 3.02 20.32
CA LYS A 959 -0.61 2.79 19.08
C LYS A 959 -2.01 2.20 19.30
N ASP A 960 -2.23 1.58 20.43
CA ASP A 960 -3.51 1.06 20.92
C ASP A 960 -4.38 2.14 21.58
N PHE A 961 -3.75 3.23 22.06
CA PHE A 961 -4.43 4.38 22.66
C PHE A 961 -4.62 5.55 21.69
N PHE A 962 -3.64 5.88 20.86
CA PHE A 962 -3.62 7.06 20.01
C PHE A 962 -3.51 6.64 18.53
N ILE A 963 -4.64 6.64 17.83
CA ILE A 963 -4.79 6.03 16.50
C ILE A 963 -4.88 7.12 15.43
N ASP A 964 -3.93 7.15 14.49
CA ASP A 964 -3.97 8.07 13.34
C ASP A 964 -5.03 7.63 12.32
N VAL A 965 -6.16 8.36 12.30
CA VAL A 965 -7.27 8.14 11.37
C VAL A 965 -7.28 9.15 10.21
N SER A 966 -6.22 9.93 9.99
CA SER A 966 -6.17 11.04 9.01
C SER A 966 -6.43 10.65 7.56
N LYS A 967 -6.28 9.36 7.22
CA LYS A 967 -6.54 8.83 5.87
C LYS A 967 -7.96 8.32 5.66
N PHE A 968 -8.73 8.16 6.72
CA PHE A 968 -10.11 7.68 6.62
C PHE A 968 -10.95 8.68 5.81
N SER A 969 -11.72 8.24 4.82
CA SER A 969 -12.35 9.19 3.87
C SER A 969 -13.60 9.87 4.45
N ASP A 970 -14.36 9.16 5.28
CA ASP A 970 -15.69 9.57 5.75
C ASP A 970 -15.63 10.10 7.19
N VAL A 971 -15.60 11.42 7.37
CA VAL A 971 -15.46 12.01 8.71
C VAL A 971 -16.76 11.92 9.53
N GLN A 972 -17.93 11.84 8.88
CA GLN A 972 -19.21 11.73 9.59
C GLN A 972 -19.32 10.39 10.34
N GLN A 973 -18.75 9.31 9.78
CA GLN A 973 -18.63 8.04 10.47
C GLN A 973 -17.74 8.11 11.72
N LEU A 974 -16.66 8.91 11.69
CA LEU A 974 -15.86 9.19 12.88
C LEU A 974 -16.65 9.95 13.94
N TYR A 975 -17.51 10.89 13.52
CA TYR A 975 -18.38 11.64 14.45
C TYR A 975 -19.40 10.72 15.13
N LEU A 976 -19.96 9.77 14.39
CA LEU A 976 -20.84 8.73 14.96
C LEU A 976 -20.10 7.90 16.01
N LEU A 977 -18.87 7.46 15.70
CA LEU A 977 -18.06 6.63 16.58
C LEU A 977 -17.62 7.36 17.85
N ALA A 978 -17.24 8.62 17.73
CA ALA A 978 -16.70 9.40 18.83
C ALA A 978 -17.75 9.69 19.89
N ASP A 979 -17.43 9.42 21.15
CA ASP A 979 -18.24 9.79 22.31
C ASP A 979 -18.09 11.27 22.67
N MET A 980 -16.96 11.88 22.29
CA MET A 980 -16.74 13.33 22.33
C MET A 980 -15.77 13.78 21.25
N CYS A 981 -15.82 15.05 20.88
CA CYS A 981 -14.91 15.66 19.91
C CYS A 981 -14.09 16.78 20.55
N VAL A 982 -12.77 16.66 20.44
CA VAL A 982 -11.79 17.68 20.79
C VAL A 982 -11.35 18.36 19.49
N THR A 983 -11.62 19.65 19.37
CA THR A 983 -11.28 20.45 18.20
C THR A 983 -10.78 21.82 18.65
N ASP A 984 -10.45 22.71 17.72
CA ASP A 984 -10.18 24.12 17.96
C ASP A 984 -11.11 24.95 17.06
N TYR A 985 -10.57 25.88 16.27
CA TYR A 985 -11.27 26.79 15.36
C TYR A 985 -11.69 26.16 14.03
N SER A 986 -12.33 25.00 14.13
CA SER A 986 -12.68 24.16 12.98
C SER A 986 -14.17 24.21 12.70
N SER A 987 -14.56 24.22 11.42
CA SER A 987 -15.97 24.10 11.02
C SER A 987 -16.58 22.73 11.34
N VAL A 988 -15.76 21.74 11.74
CA VAL A 988 -16.25 20.41 12.16
C VAL A 988 -17.18 20.49 13.37
N MET A 989 -17.05 21.52 14.22
CA MET A 989 -17.91 21.70 15.39
C MET A 989 -19.39 21.83 15.00
N PHE A 990 -19.69 22.46 13.85
CA PHE A 990 -21.07 22.64 13.39
C PHE A 990 -21.72 21.31 13.02
N ASP A 991 -20.99 20.45 12.32
CA ASP A 991 -21.50 19.12 11.95
C ASP A 991 -21.55 18.20 13.18
N TYR A 992 -20.54 18.23 14.05
CA TYR A 992 -20.48 17.36 15.22
C TYR A 992 -21.58 17.71 16.23
N ALA A 993 -21.96 18.99 16.35
CA ALA A 993 -23.04 19.43 17.22
C ALA A 993 -24.39 18.74 16.91
N ILE A 994 -24.59 18.25 15.68
CA ILE A 994 -25.80 17.52 15.27
C ILE A 994 -25.91 16.18 16.02
N THR A 995 -24.78 15.59 16.42
CA THR A 995 -24.75 14.34 17.20
C THR A 995 -25.26 14.52 18.62
N LYS A 996 -25.33 15.76 19.12
CA LYS A 996 -25.67 16.13 20.50
C LYS A 996 -24.70 15.57 21.55
N LYS A 997 -23.48 15.21 21.13
CA LYS A 997 -22.40 14.74 22.00
C LYS A 997 -21.46 15.89 22.42
N PRO A 998 -20.69 15.74 23.51
CA PRO A 998 -19.79 16.77 24.01
C PRO A 998 -18.77 17.29 22.99
N LEU A 999 -18.57 18.61 23.00
CA LEU A 999 -17.53 19.32 22.28
C LEU A 999 -16.56 19.98 23.26
N LEU A 1000 -15.27 19.76 23.07
CA LEU A 1000 -14.19 20.37 23.87
C LEU A 1000 -13.27 21.15 22.92
N PHE A 1001 -12.90 22.37 23.30
CA PHE A 1001 -12.11 23.25 22.44
C PHE A 1001 -10.69 23.42 22.97
N TYR A 1002 -9.73 22.68 22.40
CA TYR A 1002 -8.31 22.77 22.77
C TYR A 1002 -7.64 23.95 22.05
N THR A 1003 -7.68 25.10 22.69
CA THR A 1003 -7.34 26.43 22.17
C THR A 1003 -6.07 26.98 22.83
N TYR A 1004 -4.99 26.19 22.81
CA TYR A 1004 -3.70 26.52 23.44
C TYR A 1004 -3.06 27.81 22.89
N ASP A 1005 -3.47 28.26 21.71
CA ASP A 1005 -2.95 29.43 21.01
C ASP A 1005 -4.02 30.49 20.74
N TYR A 1006 -5.05 30.59 21.58
CA TYR A 1006 -6.19 31.47 21.34
C TYR A 1006 -5.85 32.93 21.11
N GLU A 1007 -4.99 33.51 21.94
CA GLU A 1007 -4.59 34.91 21.81
C GLU A 1007 -3.87 35.16 20.48
N ASP A 1008 -2.88 34.33 20.14
CA ASP A 1008 -2.15 34.41 18.88
C ASP A 1008 -3.06 34.18 17.66
N TYR A 1009 -4.01 33.25 17.78
CA TYR A 1009 -4.93 32.89 16.70
C TYR A 1009 -5.95 34.00 16.42
N LYS A 1010 -6.42 34.69 17.46
CA LYS A 1010 -7.38 35.79 17.38
C LYS A 1010 -6.83 37.00 16.63
N GLU A 1011 -5.55 37.33 16.83
CA GLU A 1011 -4.90 38.48 16.20
C GLU A 1011 -4.46 38.26 14.75
N ASN A 1012 -4.11 37.02 14.37
CA ASN A 1012 -3.43 36.72 13.09
C ASN A 1012 -4.34 36.22 11.94
N LEU A 1013 -5.66 36.13 12.14
CA LEU A 1013 -6.57 35.52 11.15
C LEU A 1013 -7.37 36.49 10.29
N ARG A 1014 -7.87 35.91 9.19
CA ARG A 1014 -8.84 36.48 8.23
C ARG A 1014 -10.19 36.90 8.85
N GLY A 1015 -10.30 36.98 10.18
CA GLY A 1015 -11.52 37.25 10.95
C GLY A 1015 -12.48 36.05 11.01
N PHE A 1016 -13.15 35.91 12.15
CA PHE A 1016 -14.32 35.04 12.29
C PHE A 1016 -15.61 35.79 11.96
N TYR A 1017 -16.63 35.05 11.51
CA TYR A 1017 -17.99 35.57 11.38
C TYR A 1017 -18.76 35.59 12.71
N ILE A 1018 -18.27 34.85 13.71
CA ILE A 1018 -18.92 34.68 15.01
C ILE A 1018 -17.96 35.10 16.12
N ASP A 1019 -18.53 35.44 17.28
CA ASP A 1019 -17.75 35.56 18.52
C ASP A 1019 -17.54 34.16 19.10
N PHE A 1020 -16.37 33.57 18.82
CA PHE A 1020 -16.09 32.17 19.13
C PHE A 1020 -16.14 31.89 20.65
N GLU A 1021 -15.62 32.78 21.48
CA GLU A 1021 -15.58 32.63 22.94
C GLU A 1021 -16.97 32.76 23.56
N ALA A 1022 -17.79 33.66 23.04
CA ALA A 1022 -19.18 33.79 23.48
C ALA A 1022 -20.02 32.57 23.07
N GLU A 1023 -19.87 32.10 21.83
CA GLU A 1023 -20.79 31.16 21.18
C GLU A 1023 -20.37 29.69 21.23
N ALA A 1024 -19.13 29.35 21.64
CA ALA A 1024 -18.66 27.97 21.68
C ALA A 1024 -19.59 27.06 22.53
N PRO A 1025 -20.05 25.91 21.99
CA PRO A 1025 -20.96 24.98 22.69
C PRO A 1025 -20.24 24.10 23.74
N GLY A 1026 -19.06 24.50 24.20
CA GLY A 1026 -18.20 23.72 25.10
C GLY A 1026 -17.06 24.57 25.66
N PRO A 1027 -16.29 24.03 26.62
CA PRO A 1027 -15.22 24.77 27.27
C PRO A 1027 -14.03 25.02 26.33
N LEU A 1028 -13.42 26.19 26.49
CA LEU A 1028 -12.12 26.54 25.91
C LEU A 1028 -11.04 26.07 26.90
N LEU A 1029 -10.10 25.27 26.41
CA LEU A 1029 -9.10 24.54 27.18
C LEU A 1029 -7.73 24.91 26.65
N TYR A 1030 -6.85 25.42 27.50
CA TYR A 1030 -5.61 26.06 27.07
C TYR A 1030 -4.37 25.15 27.20
N ASP A 1031 -4.48 24.06 27.95
CA ASP A 1031 -3.40 23.11 28.18
C ASP A 1031 -3.93 21.66 28.28
N THR A 1032 -3.00 20.69 28.24
CA THR A 1032 -3.36 19.26 28.23
C THR A 1032 -3.99 18.82 29.55
N ASP A 1033 -3.67 19.46 30.67
CA ASP A 1033 -4.19 19.09 31.99
C ASP A 1033 -5.66 19.48 32.12
N GLN A 1034 -6.02 20.69 31.67
CA GLN A 1034 -7.42 21.13 31.55
C GLN A 1034 -8.23 20.21 30.64
N LEU A 1035 -7.63 19.72 29.56
CA LEU A 1035 -8.30 18.76 28.68
C LEU A 1035 -8.54 17.42 29.37
N ILE A 1036 -7.54 16.88 30.08
CA ILE A 1036 -7.71 15.64 30.84
C ILE A 1036 -8.81 15.79 31.90
N ASP A 1037 -8.80 16.90 32.64
CA ASP A 1037 -9.83 17.19 33.66
C ASP A 1037 -11.23 17.26 33.06
N ALA A 1038 -11.40 17.97 31.94
CA ALA A 1038 -12.68 18.06 31.24
C ALA A 1038 -13.18 16.71 30.73
N VAL A 1039 -12.28 15.82 30.28
CA VAL A 1039 -12.63 14.46 29.83
C VAL A 1039 -13.05 13.58 31.02
N GLN A 1040 -12.35 13.66 32.14
CA GLN A 1040 -12.67 12.90 33.36
C GLN A 1040 -13.99 13.35 34.00
N HIS A 1041 -14.35 14.62 33.86
CA HIS A 1041 -15.56 15.23 34.42
C HIS A 1041 -16.60 15.59 33.34
N ILE A 1042 -16.68 14.80 32.26
CA ILE A 1042 -17.48 15.14 31.08
C ILE A 1042 -18.96 15.38 31.37
N ASP A 1043 -19.57 14.61 32.28
CA ASP A 1043 -20.99 14.76 32.65
C ASP A 1043 -21.28 16.15 33.27
N GLN A 1044 -20.32 16.69 34.03
CA GLN A 1044 -20.43 18.03 34.61
C GLN A 1044 -20.25 19.11 33.53
N VAL A 1045 -19.36 18.87 32.56
CA VAL A 1045 -19.18 19.76 31.40
C VAL A 1045 -20.46 19.83 30.57
N GLU A 1046 -21.10 18.70 30.27
CA GLU A 1046 -22.38 18.67 29.55
C GLU A 1046 -23.46 19.50 30.24
N LYS A 1047 -23.61 19.33 31.57
CA LYS A 1047 -24.57 20.09 32.35
C LYS A 1047 -24.27 21.60 32.35
N ASN A 1048 -23.00 21.98 32.46
CA ASN A 1048 -22.60 23.39 32.49
C ASN A 1048 -22.81 24.09 31.14
N TYR A 1049 -22.70 23.36 30.03
CA TYR A 1049 -22.76 23.90 28.68
C TYR A 1049 -24.08 23.60 27.94
N GLU A 1050 -25.03 22.88 28.54
CA GLU A 1050 -26.32 22.49 27.94
C GLU A 1050 -27.04 23.67 27.26
N SER A 1051 -27.18 24.80 27.95
CA SER A 1051 -27.84 25.99 27.39
C SER A 1051 -27.09 26.57 26.19
N LYS A 1052 -25.75 26.65 26.26
CA LYS A 1052 -24.94 27.15 25.13
C LYS A 1052 -25.00 26.20 23.95
N TYR A 1053 -24.94 24.90 24.21
CA TYR A 1053 -25.06 23.86 23.20
C TYR A 1053 -26.42 23.93 22.49
N GLN A 1054 -27.52 24.08 23.25
CA GLN A 1054 -28.86 24.18 22.67
C GLN A 1054 -29.03 25.45 21.83
N GLN A 1055 -28.48 26.59 22.27
CA GLN A 1055 -28.46 27.82 21.47
C GLN A 1055 -27.67 27.65 20.17
N PHE A 1056 -26.49 27.03 20.25
CA PHE A 1056 -25.67 26.71 19.09
C PHE A 1056 -26.40 25.78 18.11
N TYR A 1057 -27.01 24.70 18.61
CA TYR A 1057 -27.80 23.77 17.79
C TYR A 1057 -28.98 24.48 17.11
N ASN A 1058 -29.75 25.30 17.85
CA ASN A 1058 -30.90 26.03 17.31
C ASN A 1058 -30.49 27.06 16.24
N LYS A 1059 -29.28 27.61 16.33
CA LYS A 1059 -28.76 28.58 15.35
C LYS A 1059 -28.21 27.90 14.10
N TYR A 1060 -27.48 26.80 14.25
CA TYR A 1060 -26.69 26.22 13.16
C TYR A 1060 -27.15 24.86 12.64
N GLY A 1061 -27.85 24.05 13.46
CA GLY A 1061 -28.18 22.66 13.16
C GLY A 1061 -29.67 22.33 13.06
N TYR A 1062 -30.59 23.29 13.31
CA TYR A 1062 -32.02 23.03 13.46
C TYR A 1062 -32.73 22.40 12.23
N ILE A 1063 -32.15 22.54 11.03
CA ILE A 1063 -32.73 22.02 9.78
C ILE A 1063 -32.46 20.51 9.61
N GLU A 1064 -31.38 20.02 10.23
CA GLU A 1064 -30.87 18.66 10.06
C GLU A 1064 -31.84 17.66 10.70
N ASN A 1065 -32.39 16.76 9.86
CA ASN A 1065 -33.40 15.79 10.28
C ASN A 1065 -33.39 14.49 9.47
N GLY A 1066 -32.29 14.20 8.76
CA GLY A 1066 -32.14 12.98 7.96
C GLY A 1066 -32.82 13.01 6.58
N THR A 1067 -33.29 14.18 6.14
CA THR A 1067 -34.01 14.31 4.85
C THR A 1067 -33.31 15.24 3.85
N SER A 1068 -32.11 15.73 4.17
CA SER A 1068 -31.41 16.74 3.35
C SER A 1068 -31.09 16.20 1.96
N THR A 1069 -30.61 14.96 1.84
CA THR A 1069 -30.36 14.30 0.55
C THR A 1069 -31.61 14.23 -0.31
N LYS A 1070 -32.75 13.87 0.28
CA LYS A 1070 -34.04 13.79 -0.42
C LYS A 1070 -34.48 15.17 -0.92
N LYS A 1071 -34.45 16.19 -0.05
CA LYS A 1071 -34.83 17.57 -0.40
C LYS A 1071 -33.97 18.12 -1.55
N VAL A 1072 -32.67 17.85 -1.54
CA VAL A 1072 -31.76 18.23 -2.65
C VAL A 1072 -32.14 17.50 -3.94
N ILE A 1073 -32.38 16.20 -3.88
CA ILE A 1073 -32.77 15.41 -5.06
C ILE A 1073 -34.08 15.92 -5.66
N ASP A 1074 -35.09 16.15 -4.82
CA ASP A 1074 -36.40 16.59 -5.25
C ASP A 1074 -36.31 17.99 -5.90
N ALA A 1075 -35.52 18.90 -5.32
CA ALA A 1075 -35.32 20.26 -5.86
C ALA A 1075 -34.57 20.32 -7.20
N VAL A 1076 -33.56 19.45 -7.41
CA VAL A 1076 -32.68 19.53 -8.58
C VAL A 1076 -33.15 18.65 -9.75
N TRP A 1077 -33.80 17.52 -9.47
CA TRP A 1077 -34.20 16.56 -10.51
C TRP A 1077 -35.71 16.36 -10.68
N LYS A 1078 -36.52 16.48 -9.63
CA LYS A 1078 -37.97 16.14 -9.70
C LYS A 1078 -38.87 17.36 -9.87
N ASN A 1079 -38.48 18.50 -9.32
CA ASN A 1079 -39.22 19.77 -9.38
C ASN A 1079 -38.52 20.82 -10.27
N ALA A 1080 -37.72 20.37 -11.24
CA ALA A 1080 -37.13 21.25 -12.23
C ALA A 1080 -38.19 21.64 -13.26
N GLU A 1081 -38.97 22.68 -12.96
CA GLU A 1081 -39.80 23.41 -13.93
C GLU A 1081 -38.96 24.27 -14.88
#